data_AF-A0A7K0PGA7-F1
#
_entry.id   AF-A0A7K0PGA7-F1
#
_cell.length_a   1.000
_cell.length_b   1.000
_cell.length_c   1.000
_cell.angle_alpha   90.00
_cell.angle_beta   90.00
_cell.angle_gamma   90.00
#
_symmetry.space_group_name_H-M   'P 1'
#
loop_
_entity.id
_entity.type
_entity.pdbx_description
1 polymer ?
#
loop_
_entity_poly.entity_id
_entity_poly.type
_entity_poly.pdbx_seq_one_letter_code
_entity_poly.pdbx_strand_id
1 'polypeptide(L)'
;MEQAILGGYVEHLRQIDPNAPLPGVYADEPIFAQADHERQQLGDESFFARLGGDDEGWGTLGGWSAADYEQARAAPADDPRRRQLSGELVAAFLPGLRDAMRGNSTGYVDIDTGLAELARHAEARGASALILFLDELILWLGSRIADTAFVTREGQKLIKLIEFTSQRPIPVVSIVARQRDLRDFVGDQVLGAERFAFADALKHWEGRFHRITLTDGNLPKIAEKRLLRPLSDQARQQLDAAFQQTERERPEVLEVLLTEDGDKQLFRSTYPFSPAFMKTLIAASSVLQRERTSLKVMLQLLVDRRDDLTVGDLVSVGELYDVLAQGDEPFADDLKRQFQIAQTLYERRFRPRLLADHNISESQVAGLPRTHGFRADDRVVKTLLLAALVPRTGPLNTLTVARLAALNHGSFRSPIPGGEKGVLLRKLRAWSAEIGELKVGDDQQNPTVAVRLTGVDTDTVIQRAASVDNAGERRRLVRRLVLEEFGVRDDNQLFLQHQFTWRGTRRRADVAFGNIRDTVDLPDDALAAQGNDWKVIVDYPFDPGHSPTEDLDRLDRWRAARGDSRTVCWVPAFFSSGVQTQLGRLVVVEHVLQGERLDDYGDHLSVQDRAVARGLLADLQSSLRATLLGAVRQAYGVERAGDAVDASHGIDERLQPLRDGLTLQVPVGASMADAFSGLVKQLLDAQYPKHPLFEIEARPRDLKVVLEEVLRAVDAPNGRIEVPTDRRKVMKRLAEPLGLGQQHDSPFILSDRWREHLSRAIGRRREQGETTVTVGDLRRAIDDPEPLGLHKPEQNLILILFAEQTGQAFSSRGGPVQPTIERMDDELELVLANLPSQEDWDVARTRAAEVFGVAAQNPARNPTSVETLATALRTKVDAARGPAGQLVQVLGERMRAVGLNPAETVRWQQAQRGAALVESVASTPNAVALIEALGRGDVGDSGQQIGTSIAQAGTVVTGLENDRWNVIAQVAIPRASADDAGAPFVEVIADLRQALERPEFAVAIAPAVAQANQRTLGLIATPTTPPIVEPPVPGGPGDDGPGSEGPPVDRPHVVTDRAEGLGLDEARRRLEALRTAHGDDTVSVDLVWRITTTDPRTS
;
A
#
# COMPACT_ATOMS: atom_id res chain seq x y z
N MET A 1 9.77 -47.33 -60.34
CA MET A 1 8.73 -46.27 -60.42
C MET A 1 7.77 -46.48 -61.59
N GLU A 2 8.29 -46.96 -62.72
CA GLU A 2 7.62 -47.28 -63.98
C GLU A 2 6.38 -48.14 -63.78
N GLN A 3 6.48 -49.25 -63.03
CA GLN A 3 5.35 -50.12 -62.74
C GLN A 3 4.17 -49.37 -62.09
N ALA A 4 4.45 -48.48 -61.13
CA ALA A 4 3.40 -47.79 -60.38
C ALA A 4 2.69 -46.73 -61.26
N ILE A 5 3.44 -46.01 -62.09
CA ILE A 5 2.89 -44.93 -62.92
C ILE A 5 2.29 -45.48 -64.22
N LEU A 6 3.08 -46.23 -64.99
CA LEU A 6 2.65 -46.75 -66.30
C LEU A 6 1.62 -47.87 -66.13
N GLY A 7 1.86 -48.79 -65.20
CA GLY A 7 0.91 -49.83 -64.86
C GLY A 7 -0.38 -49.27 -64.23
N GLY A 8 -0.25 -48.27 -63.34
CA GLY A 8 -1.40 -47.60 -62.73
C GLY A 8 -2.30 -46.89 -63.75
N TYR A 9 -1.72 -46.26 -64.77
CA TYR A 9 -2.51 -45.66 -65.86
C TYR A 9 -3.27 -46.71 -66.68
N VAL A 10 -2.64 -47.85 -67.00
CA VAL A 10 -3.31 -48.96 -67.68
C VAL A 10 -4.45 -49.55 -66.83
N GLU A 11 -4.25 -49.68 -65.53
CA GLU A 11 -5.28 -50.17 -64.60
C GLU A 11 -6.45 -49.17 -64.50
N HIS A 12 -6.16 -47.88 -64.40
CA HIS A 12 -7.19 -46.83 -64.41
C HIS A 12 -7.99 -46.82 -65.71
N LEU A 13 -7.32 -46.92 -66.86
CA LEU A 13 -7.97 -47.00 -68.17
C LEU A 13 -8.99 -48.14 -68.24
N ARG A 14 -8.65 -49.33 -67.71
CA ARG A 14 -9.58 -50.46 -67.71
C ARG A 14 -10.83 -50.21 -66.87
N GLN A 15 -10.71 -49.46 -65.78
CA GLN A 15 -11.86 -49.15 -64.93
C GLN A 15 -12.83 -48.19 -65.62
N ILE A 16 -12.31 -47.25 -66.40
CA ILE A 16 -13.12 -46.21 -67.04
C ILE A 16 -13.56 -46.58 -68.46
N ASP A 17 -12.79 -47.39 -69.17
CA ASP A 17 -13.02 -47.83 -70.55
C ASP A 17 -12.28 -49.15 -70.85
N PRO A 18 -12.91 -50.32 -70.56
CA PRO A 18 -12.29 -51.63 -70.72
C PRO A 18 -11.85 -51.98 -72.15
N ASN A 19 -12.46 -51.36 -73.16
CA ASN A 19 -12.24 -51.64 -74.57
C ASN A 19 -11.25 -50.68 -75.23
N ALA A 20 -10.68 -49.74 -74.46
CA ALA A 20 -9.67 -48.82 -74.95
C ALA A 20 -8.42 -49.58 -75.44
N PRO A 21 -7.82 -49.17 -76.58
CA PRO A 21 -6.50 -49.65 -76.96
C PRO A 21 -5.50 -49.32 -75.85
N LEU A 22 -4.54 -50.22 -75.61
CA LEU A 22 -3.55 -49.99 -74.56
C LEU A 22 -2.39 -49.13 -75.05
N PRO A 23 -1.85 -48.24 -74.21
CA PRO A 23 -0.63 -47.50 -74.56
C PRO A 23 0.57 -48.46 -74.65
N GLY A 24 1.51 -48.16 -75.56
CA GLY A 24 2.72 -48.95 -75.81
C GLY A 24 3.79 -48.81 -74.71
N VAL A 25 3.44 -49.09 -73.45
CA VAL A 25 4.29 -48.88 -72.27
C VAL A 25 5.12 -50.10 -71.85
N TYR A 26 4.94 -51.23 -72.51
CA TYR A 26 5.62 -52.48 -72.16
C TYR A 26 6.89 -52.67 -72.99
N ALA A 27 7.88 -53.39 -72.45
CA ALA A 27 9.11 -53.71 -73.18
C ALA A 27 8.82 -54.70 -74.33
N ASP A 28 9.24 -54.36 -75.54
CA ASP A 28 8.93 -55.07 -76.79
C ASP A 28 9.45 -56.52 -76.87
N GLU A 29 10.65 -56.77 -76.32
CA GLU A 29 11.41 -57.99 -76.59
C GLU A 29 10.77 -59.28 -76.03
N PRO A 30 10.26 -59.31 -74.79
CA PRO A 30 9.51 -60.45 -74.26
C PRO A 30 8.14 -60.64 -74.96
N ILE A 31 7.53 -59.54 -75.42
CA ILE A 31 6.21 -59.56 -76.09
C ILE A 31 6.35 -60.20 -77.46
N PHE A 32 7.34 -59.80 -78.25
CA PHE A 32 7.57 -60.37 -79.57
C PHE A 32 8.04 -61.81 -79.53
N ALA A 33 8.87 -62.20 -78.54
CA ALA A 33 9.27 -63.60 -78.37
C ALA A 33 8.06 -64.52 -78.06
N GLN A 34 7.11 -64.04 -77.25
CA GLN A 34 5.89 -64.77 -76.95
C GLN A 34 4.89 -64.74 -78.12
N ALA A 35 4.77 -63.61 -78.82
CA ALA A 35 3.96 -63.49 -80.02
C ALA A 35 4.41 -64.46 -81.12
N ASP A 36 5.72 -64.66 -81.29
CA ASP A 36 6.26 -65.67 -82.20
C ASP A 36 5.90 -67.10 -81.80
N HIS A 37 5.91 -67.38 -80.49
CA HIS A 37 5.51 -68.67 -79.97
C HIS A 37 4.02 -68.95 -80.25
N GLU A 38 3.15 -67.97 -80.00
CA GLU A 38 1.71 -68.06 -80.28
C GLU A 38 1.43 -68.17 -81.79
N ARG A 39 2.15 -67.40 -82.63
CA ARG A 39 2.06 -67.47 -84.09
C ARG A 39 2.47 -68.85 -84.63
N GLN A 40 3.51 -69.46 -84.06
CA GLN A 40 3.93 -70.83 -84.41
C GLN A 40 2.91 -71.89 -83.98
N GLN A 41 2.21 -71.71 -82.86
CA GLN A 41 1.21 -72.67 -82.38
C GLN A 41 -0.15 -72.55 -83.08
N LEU A 42 -0.60 -71.32 -83.37
CA LEU A 42 -1.92 -71.04 -83.93
C LEU A 42 -1.94 -71.04 -85.47
N GLY A 43 -0.78 -70.78 -86.11
CA GLY A 43 -0.67 -70.53 -87.55
C GLY A 43 -1.08 -69.11 -87.94
N ASP A 44 -0.53 -68.61 -89.05
CA ASP A 44 -0.62 -67.19 -89.45
C ASP A 44 -2.06 -66.68 -89.56
N GLU A 45 -2.98 -67.44 -90.17
CA GLU A 45 -4.36 -66.99 -90.42
C GLU A 45 -5.15 -66.79 -89.11
N SER A 46 -5.07 -67.75 -88.18
CA SER A 46 -5.74 -67.65 -86.88
C SER A 46 -5.08 -66.64 -85.95
N PHE A 47 -3.76 -66.47 -86.06
CA PHE A 47 -3.02 -65.46 -85.31
C PHE A 47 -3.42 -64.04 -85.73
N PHE A 48 -3.39 -63.72 -87.03
CA PHE A 48 -3.72 -62.35 -87.45
C PHE A 48 -5.21 -62.01 -87.30
N ALA A 49 -6.11 -62.99 -87.44
CA ALA A 49 -7.53 -62.81 -87.13
C ALA A 49 -7.74 -62.42 -85.65
N ARG A 50 -7.05 -63.10 -84.73
CA ARG A 50 -7.13 -62.80 -83.31
C ARG A 50 -6.43 -61.50 -82.91
N LEU A 51 -5.38 -61.10 -83.63
CA LEU A 51 -4.69 -59.82 -83.39
C LEU A 51 -5.51 -58.61 -83.84
N GLY A 52 -6.26 -58.74 -84.95
CA GLY A 52 -7.09 -57.66 -85.51
C GLY A 52 -8.40 -57.39 -84.77
N GLY A 53 -8.84 -58.30 -83.89
CA GLY A 53 -10.13 -58.24 -83.20
C GLY A 53 -11.31 -58.62 -84.11
N ASP A 54 -12.30 -59.34 -83.57
CA ASP A 54 -13.56 -59.65 -84.27
C ASP A 54 -14.43 -58.38 -84.33
N ASP A 55 -14.28 -57.59 -85.40
CA ASP A 55 -15.28 -56.59 -85.80
C ASP A 55 -16.08 -57.15 -86.99
N GLU A 56 -17.17 -57.87 -86.70
CA GLU A 56 -18.23 -58.19 -87.66
C GLU A 56 -19.01 -56.90 -87.99
N GLY A 57 -18.42 -56.02 -88.79
CA GLY A 57 -19.00 -54.72 -89.11
C GLY A 57 -18.34 -53.99 -90.28
N TRP A 58 -18.47 -54.53 -91.50
CA TRP A 58 -18.31 -53.84 -92.80
C TRP A 58 -17.22 -52.74 -92.91
N GLY A 59 -16.01 -53.13 -93.31
CA GLY A 59 -15.00 -52.20 -93.84
C GLY A 59 -13.55 -52.63 -93.61
N THR A 60 -13.03 -53.54 -94.44
CA THR A 60 -11.63 -54.00 -94.42
C THR A 60 -10.64 -52.87 -94.69
N LEU A 61 -9.96 -52.37 -93.65
CA LEU A 61 -8.69 -51.59 -93.76
C LEU A 61 -7.94 -51.39 -92.41
N GLY A 62 -8.08 -52.29 -91.42
CA GLY A 62 -7.50 -52.10 -90.09
C GLY A 62 -6.86 -53.31 -89.40
N GLY A 63 -6.54 -54.39 -90.12
CA GLY A 63 -5.92 -55.59 -89.53
C GLY A 63 -4.46 -55.78 -89.92
N TRP A 64 -3.64 -56.33 -89.02
CA TRP A 64 -2.24 -56.65 -89.29
C TRP A 64 -2.10 -57.76 -90.33
N SER A 65 -1.42 -57.49 -91.45
CA SER A 65 -0.96 -58.55 -92.37
C SER A 65 0.37 -59.14 -91.90
N ALA A 66 0.73 -60.32 -92.38
CA ALA A 66 2.05 -60.91 -92.10
C ALA A 66 3.21 -59.99 -92.52
N ALA A 67 3.06 -59.21 -93.59
CA ALA A 67 4.07 -58.26 -94.04
C ALA A 67 4.14 -57.01 -93.14
N ASP A 68 2.99 -56.46 -92.75
CA ASP A 68 2.92 -55.28 -91.87
C ASP A 68 3.41 -55.60 -90.46
N TYR A 69 3.11 -56.81 -89.97
CA TYR A 69 3.59 -57.32 -88.69
C TYR A 69 5.12 -57.42 -88.67
N GLU A 70 5.73 -58.06 -89.68
CA GLU A 70 7.20 -58.15 -89.76
C GLU A 70 7.85 -56.78 -89.94
N GLN A 71 7.22 -55.87 -90.69
CA GLN A 71 7.72 -54.51 -90.88
C GLN A 71 7.67 -53.69 -89.58
N ALA A 72 6.55 -53.74 -88.84
CA ALA A 72 6.41 -53.06 -87.56
C ALA A 72 7.32 -53.67 -86.50
N ARG A 73 7.50 -55.00 -86.50
CA ARG A 73 8.44 -55.68 -85.61
C ARG A 73 9.90 -55.34 -85.90
N ALA A 74 10.28 -55.20 -87.17
CA ALA A 74 11.65 -54.85 -87.57
C ALA A 74 11.96 -53.34 -87.47
N ALA A 75 10.94 -52.50 -87.29
CA ALA A 75 11.12 -51.05 -87.16
C ALA A 75 11.93 -50.70 -85.90
N PRO A 76 12.59 -49.53 -85.84
CA PRO A 76 13.26 -49.05 -84.63
C PRO A 76 12.32 -49.05 -83.41
N ALA A 77 12.86 -49.27 -82.21
CA ALA A 77 12.09 -49.33 -80.95
C ALA A 77 11.27 -48.06 -80.67
N ASP A 78 11.59 -46.96 -81.36
CA ASP A 78 10.89 -45.69 -81.28
C ASP A 78 9.81 -45.45 -82.34
N ASP A 79 9.62 -46.38 -83.28
CA ASP A 79 8.59 -46.29 -84.32
C ASP A 79 7.18 -46.49 -83.71
N PRO A 80 6.23 -45.56 -83.94
CA PRO A 80 4.86 -45.66 -83.44
C PRO A 80 4.16 -46.97 -83.82
N ARG A 81 4.44 -47.53 -85.01
CA ARG A 81 3.82 -48.78 -85.48
C ARG A 81 4.31 -49.99 -84.70
N ARG A 82 5.59 -50.01 -84.32
CA ARG A 82 6.16 -51.06 -83.47
C ARG A 82 5.52 -51.07 -82.09
N ARG A 83 5.31 -49.89 -81.51
CA ARG A 83 4.71 -49.74 -80.17
C ARG A 83 3.22 -50.05 -80.15
N GLN A 84 2.50 -49.65 -81.19
CA GLN A 84 1.08 -50.01 -81.38
C GLN A 84 0.94 -51.53 -81.45
N LEU A 85 1.79 -52.19 -82.25
CA LEU A 85 1.84 -53.64 -82.34
C LEU A 85 2.07 -54.30 -80.96
N SER A 86 3.02 -53.79 -80.17
CA SER A 86 3.28 -54.30 -78.81
C SER A 86 2.05 -54.19 -77.89
N GLY A 87 1.32 -53.06 -77.94
CA GLY A 87 0.10 -52.85 -77.14
C GLY A 87 -1.05 -53.79 -77.52
N GLU A 88 -1.26 -53.98 -78.82
CA GLU A 88 -2.30 -54.85 -79.37
C GLU A 88 -1.99 -56.34 -79.18
N LEU A 89 -0.72 -56.74 -79.30
CA LEU A 89 -0.27 -58.11 -78.96
C LEU A 89 -0.52 -58.44 -77.49
N VAL A 90 -0.25 -57.49 -76.60
CA VAL A 90 -0.54 -57.64 -75.17
C VAL A 90 -2.06 -57.74 -74.92
N ALA A 91 -2.90 -57.12 -75.75
CA ALA A 91 -4.36 -57.23 -75.72
C ALA A 91 -4.90 -58.56 -76.22
N ALA A 92 -4.45 -59.01 -77.39
CA ALA A 92 -5.01 -60.18 -78.06
C ALA A 92 -4.54 -61.52 -77.47
N PHE A 93 -3.26 -61.63 -77.09
CA PHE A 93 -2.63 -62.92 -76.76
C PHE A 93 -2.14 -63.05 -75.33
N LEU A 94 -1.95 -61.94 -74.62
CA LEU A 94 -1.29 -61.95 -73.32
C LEU A 94 -2.14 -61.34 -72.19
N PRO A 95 -3.41 -61.74 -72.02
CA PRO A 95 -4.23 -61.25 -70.93
C PRO A 95 -3.66 -61.64 -69.54
N GLY A 96 -2.98 -62.79 -69.43
CA GLY A 96 -2.38 -63.29 -68.18
C GLY A 96 -0.94 -62.84 -67.89
N LEU A 97 -0.15 -62.45 -68.90
CA LEU A 97 1.21 -61.91 -68.69
C LEU A 97 1.17 -60.59 -67.90
N ARG A 98 0.05 -59.87 -67.99
CA ARG A 98 -0.25 -58.64 -67.23
C ARG A 98 -0.29 -58.87 -65.73
N ASP A 99 -0.75 -60.04 -65.28
CA ASP A 99 -0.72 -60.43 -63.87
C ASP A 99 0.65 -60.97 -63.45
N ALA A 100 1.36 -61.68 -64.34
CA ALA A 100 2.71 -62.20 -64.07
C ALA A 100 3.80 -61.10 -64.02
N MET A 101 3.59 -59.97 -64.71
CA MET A 101 4.48 -58.80 -64.69
C MET A 101 4.25 -57.87 -63.47
N ARG A 102 3.29 -58.20 -62.60
CA ARG A 102 3.15 -57.55 -61.28
C ARG A 102 4.36 -57.91 -60.43
N GLY A 103 5.33 -56.98 -60.37
CA GLY A 103 6.51 -57.08 -59.51
C GLY A 103 7.86 -57.11 -60.22
N ASN A 104 7.91 -57.02 -61.57
CA ASN A 104 9.17 -57.03 -62.31
C ASN A 104 9.39 -55.71 -63.08
N SER A 105 10.41 -54.93 -62.70
CA SER A 105 10.67 -53.60 -63.27
C SER A 105 11.17 -53.63 -64.72
N THR A 106 11.63 -54.77 -65.20
CA THR A 106 12.16 -54.98 -66.56
C THR A 106 11.08 -55.14 -67.62
N GLY A 107 9.81 -55.20 -67.23
CA GLY A 107 8.68 -55.39 -68.15
C GLY A 107 8.10 -54.14 -68.79
N TYR A 108 8.56 -52.95 -68.39
CA TYR A 108 8.10 -51.66 -68.89
C TYR A 108 9.22 -50.94 -69.62
N VAL A 109 8.86 -50.04 -70.54
CA VAL A 109 9.83 -49.09 -71.12
C VAL A 109 10.35 -48.14 -70.04
N ASP A 110 11.47 -47.46 -70.32
CA ASP A 110 11.99 -46.45 -69.39
C ASP A 110 10.95 -45.36 -69.12
N ILE A 111 11.03 -44.74 -67.94
CA ILE A 111 10.02 -43.80 -67.48
C ILE A 111 9.77 -42.62 -68.43
N ASP A 112 10.79 -42.11 -69.12
CA ASP A 112 10.65 -40.92 -69.96
C ASP A 112 9.89 -41.25 -71.24
N THR A 113 10.25 -42.37 -71.87
CA THR A 113 9.52 -42.95 -73.00
C THR A 113 8.09 -43.30 -72.59
N GLY A 114 7.91 -43.99 -71.47
CA GLY A 114 6.61 -44.40 -70.97
C GLY A 114 5.67 -43.22 -70.74
N LEU A 115 6.14 -42.14 -70.13
CA LEU A 115 5.33 -40.92 -69.92
C LEU A 115 4.94 -40.23 -71.23
N ALA A 116 5.82 -40.27 -72.25
CA ALA A 116 5.49 -39.76 -73.58
C ALA A 116 4.42 -40.61 -74.28
N GLU A 117 4.46 -41.94 -74.12
CA GLU A 117 3.40 -42.84 -74.59
C GLU A 117 2.07 -42.56 -73.89
N LEU A 118 2.08 -42.36 -72.57
CA LEU A 118 0.87 -42.00 -71.82
C LEU A 118 0.27 -40.69 -72.32
N ALA A 119 1.11 -39.68 -72.57
CA ALA A 119 0.67 -38.39 -73.08
C ALA A 119 0.07 -38.51 -74.49
N ARG A 120 0.73 -39.25 -75.41
CA ARG A 120 0.20 -39.53 -76.77
C ARG A 120 -1.13 -40.29 -76.73
N HIS A 121 -1.21 -41.31 -75.89
CA HIS A 121 -2.44 -42.08 -75.71
C HIS A 121 -3.58 -41.22 -75.15
N ALA A 122 -3.31 -40.39 -74.14
CA ALA A 122 -4.30 -39.49 -73.57
C ALA A 122 -4.76 -38.41 -74.57
N GLU A 123 -3.85 -37.86 -75.38
CA GLU A 123 -4.16 -36.91 -76.45
C GLU A 123 -5.05 -37.53 -77.53
N ALA A 124 -4.73 -38.74 -77.99
CA ALA A 124 -5.55 -39.49 -78.96
C ALA A 124 -6.99 -39.72 -78.45
N ARG A 125 -7.19 -39.70 -77.13
CA ARG A 125 -8.49 -39.81 -76.46
C ARG A 125 -9.13 -38.45 -76.15
N GLY A 126 -8.58 -37.35 -76.67
CA GLY A 126 -9.11 -36.00 -76.53
C GLY A 126 -8.75 -35.28 -75.22
N ALA A 127 -7.83 -35.82 -74.41
CA ALA A 127 -7.39 -35.15 -73.20
C ALA A 127 -6.37 -34.03 -73.52
N SER A 128 -6.51 -32.87 -72.87
CA SER A 128 -5.60 -31.73 -73.06
C SER A 128 -4.41 -31.72 -72.09
N ALA A 129 -4.42 -32.55 -71.05
CA ALA A 129 -3.36 -32.70 -70.07
C ALA A 129 -3.49 -34.04 -69.32
N LEU A 130 -2.39 -34.53 -68.77
CA LEU A 130 -2.35 -35.67 -67.86
C LEU A 130 -1.92 -35.20 -66.47
N ILE A 131 -2.72 -35.46 -65.42
CA ILE A 131 -2.39 -35.10 -64.04
C ILE A 131 -2.08 -36.36 -63.23
N LEU A 132 -0.88 -36.41 -62.66
CA LEU A 132 -0.40 -37.51 -61.82
C LEU A 132 -0.39 -37.08 -60.35
N PHE A 133 -1.19 -37.72 -59.51
CA PHE A 133 -1.13 -37.57 -58.06
C PHE A 133 -0.28 -38.70 -57.47
N LEU A 134 0.89 -38.34 -56.94
CA LEU A 134 1.86 -39.28 -56.39
C LEU A 134 1.92 -39.08 -54.87
N ASP A 135 1.18 -39.91 -54.13
CA ASP A 135 1.25 -39.98 -52.68
C ASP A 135 2.29 -41.01 -52.21
N GLU A 136 2.82 -40.83 -51.01
CA GLU A 136 3.81 -41.69 -50.35
C GLU A 136 5.12 -41.96 -51.11
N LEU A 137 5.33 -41.36 -52.29
CA LEU A 137 6.55 -41.52 -53.08
C LEU A 137 7.82 -41.26 -52.26
N ILE A 138 7.78 -40.21 -51.45
CA ILE A 138 8.88 -39.81 -50.57
C ILE A 138 9.10 -40.84 -49.45
N LEU A 139 8.01 -41.35 -48.84
CA LEU A 139 8.11 -42.41 -47.83
C LEU A 139 8.60 -43.73 -48.43
N TRP A 140 8.16 -44.06 -49.64
CA TRP A 140 8.59 -45.24 -50.37
C TRP A 140 10.09 -45.21 -50.66
N LEU A 141 10.62 -44.07 -51.12
CA LEU A 141 12.07 -43.87 -51.25
C LEU A 141 12.79 -43.98 -49.90
N GLY A 142 12.21 -43.39 -48.83
CA GLY A 142 12.74 -43.45 -47.48
C GLY A 142 12.74 -44.86 -46.86
N SER A 143 11.81 -45.74 -47.26
CA SER A 143 11.72 -47.11 -46.73
C SER A 143 12.93 -47.99 -47.10
N ARG A 144 13.68 -47.60 -48.14
CA ARG A 144 14.89 -48.30 -48.63
C ARG A 144 16.12 -47.40 -48.58
N ILE A 145 16.14 -46.44 -47.65
CA ILE A 145 17.19 -45.40 -47.56
C ILE A 145 18.61 -45.93 -47.36
N ALA A 146 18.75 -47.17 -46.86
CA ALA A 146 20.04 -47.84 -46.71
C ALA A 146 20.66 -48.31 -48.06
N ASP A 147 19.87 -48.38 -49.14
CA ASP A 147 20.33 -48.75 -50.48
C ASP A 147 20.55 -47.48 -51.34
N THR A 148 21.77 -46.93 -51.26
CA THR A 148 22.16 -45.71 -51.97
C THR A 148 22.11 -45.86 -53.49
N ALA A 149 22.32 -47.07 -54.02
CA ALA A 149 22.23 -47.37 -55.45
C ALA A 149 20.78 -47.34 -55.93
N PHE A 150 19.84 -47.86 -55.14
CA PHE A 150 18.40 -47.76 -55.38
C PHE A 150 17.92 -46.31 -55.37
N VAL A 151 18.25 -45.53 -54.35
CA VAL A 151 17.81 -44.14 -54.23
C VAL A 151 18.38 -43.27 -55.35
N THR A 152 19.66 -43.46 -55.72
CA THR A 152 20.26 -42.73 -56.84
C THR A 152 19.57 -43.06 -58.16
N ARG A 153 19.32 -44.35 -58.43
CA ARG A 153 18.66 -44.81 -59.67
C ARG A 153 17.21 -44.35 -59.78
N GLU A 154 16.41 -44.51 -58.72
CA GLU A 154 15.00 -44.10 -58.74
C GLU A 154 14.85 -42.56 -58.60
N GLY A 155 15.78 -41.89 -57.90
CA GLY A 155 15.82 -40.44 -57.77
C GLY A 155 16.09 -39.72 -59.10
N GLN A 156 16.99 -40.25 -59.95
CA GLN A 156 17.20 -39.71 -61.30
C GLN A 156 15.95 -39.81 -62.18
N LYS A 157 15.10 -40.83 -61.97
CA LYS A 157 13.85 -40.99 -62.71
C LYS A 157 12.82 -39.93 -62.33
N LEU A 158 12.82 -39.44 -61.09
CA LEU A 158 11.91 -38.37 -60.66
C LEU A 158 12.13 -37.06 -61.42
N ILE A 159 13.38 -36.79 -61.80
CA ILE A 159 13.71 -35.64 -62.65
C ILE A 159 12.97 -35.74 -63.99
N LYS A 160 12.74 -36.95 -64.51
CA LYS A 160 11.99 -37.19 -65.76
C LYS A 160 10.49 -36.84 -65.67
N LEU A 161 9.96 -36.59 -64.48
CA LEU A 161 8.60 -36.04 -64.33
C LEU A 161 8.52 -34.55 -64.72
N ILE A 162 9.66 -33.85 -64.71
CA ILE A 162 9.77 -32.42 -65.03
C ILE A 162 10.54 -32.23 -66.34
N GLU A 163 11.70 -32.87 -66.47
CA GLU A 163 12.60 -32.73 -67.61
C GLU A 163 12.57 -33.98 -68.49
N PHE A 164 12.11 -33.83 -69.72
CA PHE A 164 11.94 -34.93 -70.65
C PHE A 164 12.80 -34.74 -71.89
N THR A 165 13.26 -35.87 -72.41
CA THR A 165 13.99 -35.96 -73.68
C THR A 165 13.08 -36.44 -74.80
N SER A 166 12.08 -37.25 -74.48
CA SER A 166 11.04 -37.71 -75.40
C SER A 166 9.91 -36.69 -75.52
N GLN A 167 9.57 -36.27 -76.74
CA GLN A 167 8.53 -35.26 -76.97
C GLN A 167 7.16 -35.75 -76.48
N ARG A 168 6.53 -34.95 -75.60
CA ARG A 168 5.19 -35.18 -75.06
C ARG A 168 4.21 -34.22 -75.73
N PRO A 169 3.13 -34.70 -76.36
CA PRO A 169 2.25 -33.82 -77.13
C PRO A 169 1.26 -33.04 -76.25
N ILE A 170 0.98 -33.53 -75.04
CA ILE A 170 0.20 -32.83 -74.02
C ILE A 170 1.01 -32.69 -72.72
N PRO A 171 0.77 -31.64 -71.92
CA PRO A 171 1.46 -31.45 -70.65
C PRO A 171 1.13 -32.58 -69.66
N VAL A 172 2.17 -33.05 -68.96
CA VAL A 172 2.05 -33.98 -67.83
C VAL A 172 2.36 -33.21 -66.55
N VAL A 173 1.38 -33.07 -65.65
CA VAL A 173 1.48 -32.35 -64.38
C VAL A 173 1.59 -33.35 -63.24
N SER A 174 2.72 -33.36 -62.54
CA SER A 174 2.95 -34.27 -61.40
C SER A 174 2.83 -33.53 -60.07
N ILE A 175 1.90 -33.96 -59.21
CA ILE A 175 1.70 -33.45 -57.85
C ILE A 175 2.20 -34.52 -56.87
N VAL A 176 3.29 -34.22 -56.18
CA VAL A 176 3.94 -35.13 -55.24
C VAL A 176 3.65 -34.71 -53.81
N ALA A 177 3.05 -35.59 -53.01
CA ALA A 177 2.83 -35.34 -51.59
C ALA A 177 4.11 -35.55 -50.77
N ARG A 178 4.43 -34.59 -49.89
CA ARG A 178 5.61 -34.64 -49.01
C ARG A 178 5.19 -34.50 -47.55
N GLN A 179 5.30 -35.59 -46.79
CA GLN A 179 4.93 -35.61 -45.37
C GLN A 179 6.07 -35.22 -44.40
N ARG A 180 7.33 -35.42 -44.80
CA ARG A 180 8.55 -35.09 -44.04
C ARG A 180 9.70 -34.75 -44.99
N ASP A 181 10.75 -34.12 -44.46
CA ASP A 181 11.99 -33.97 -45.20
C ASP A 181 12.74 -35.31 -45.22
N LEU A 182 13.25 -35.72 -46.39
CA LEU A 182 14.06 -36.95 -46.49
C LEU A 182 15.34 -36.87 -45.66
N ARG A 183 15.81 -35.65 -45.37
CA ARG A 183 16.92 -35.40 -44.44
C ARG A 183 16.63 -35.87 -43.02
N ASP A 184 15.37 -35.84 -42.60
CA ASP A 184 14.95 -36.21 -41.24
C ASP A 184 14.94 -37.73 -41.01
N PHE A 185 15.01 -38.53 -42.10
CA PHE A 185 15.05 -40.00 -42.03
C PHE A 185 16.47 -40.57 -41.88
N VAL A 186 17.51 -39.75 -42.01
CA VAL A 186 18.90 -40.19 -41.85
C VAL A 186 19.33 -39.98 -40.40
N GLY A 187 19.08 -40.98 -39.54
CA GLY A 187 19.60 -40.99 -38.17
C GLY A 187 21.14 -40.93 -38.10
N ASP A 188 21.69 -40.63 -36.93
CA ASP A 188 23.13 -40.37 -36.69
C ASP A 188 24.09 -41.55 -36.94
N GLN A 189 23.65 -42.62 -37.60
CA GLN A 189 24.43 -43.85 -37.82
C GLN A 189 25.13 -43.94 -39.19
N VAL A 190 25.07 -42.92 -40.05
CA VAL A 190 25.75 -42.92 -41.38
C VAL A 190 26.96 -41.98 -41.39
N LEU A 191 28.14 -42.51 -41.76
CA LEU A 191 29.42 -41.78 -41.83
C LEU A 191 29.39 -40.63 -42.86
N GLY A 192 30.05 -39.52 -42.53
CA GLY A 192 29.80 -38.19 -43.11
C GLY A 192 29.97 -38.00 -44.62
N ALA A 193 30.80 -38.81 -45.31
CA ALA A 193 31.02 -38.64 -46.77
C ALA A 193 29.82 -39.12 -47.61
N GLU A 194 29.19 -40.25 -47.23
CA GLU A 194 27.99 -40.77 -47.90
C GLU A 194 26.75 -39.92 -47.58
N ARG A 195 26.69 -39.37 -46.35
CA ARG A 195 25.64 -38.43 -45.92
C ARG A 195 25.63 -37.15 -46.77
N PHE A 196 26.81 -36.63 -47.13
CA PHE A 196 26.94 -35.44 -47.98
C PHE A 196 26.56 -35.70 -49.44
N ALA A 197 27.06 -36.79 -50.06
CA ALA A 197 26.70 -37.14 -51.43
C ALA A 197 25.19 -37.42 -51.58
N PHE A 198 24.58 -38.03 -50.57
CA PHE A 198 23.14 -38.29 -50.49
C PHE A 198 22.31 -37.00 -50.35
N ALA A 199 22.71 -36.09 -49.44
CA ALA A 199 22.05 -34.81 -49.24
C ALA A 199 22.17 -33.90 -50.48
N ASP A 200 23.30 -33.97 -51.20
CA ASP A 200 23.53 -33.17 -52.40
C ASP A 200 22.71 -33.71 -53.60
N ALA A 201 22.62 -35.03 -53.75
CA ALA A 201 21.68 -35.65 -54.69
C ALA A 201 20.24 -35.23 -54.39
N LEU A 202 19.82 -35.22 -53.11
CA LEU A 202 18.49 -34.79 -52.66
C LEU A 202 18.17 -33.33 -53.00
N LYS A 203 19.10 -32.44 -52.67
CA LYS A 203 19.00 -31.01 -52.95
C LYS A 203 18.88 -30.73 -54.45
N HIS A 204 19.53 -31.54 -55.28
CA HIS A 204 19.53 -31.39 -56.73
C HIS A 204 18.14 -31.55 -57.37
N TRP A 205 17.31 -32.50 -56.90
CA TRP A 205 15.93 -32.63 -57.41
C TRP A 205 14.91 -31.78 -56.66
N GLU A 206 15.08 -31.54 -55.36
CA GLU A 206 14.19 -30.62 -54.61
C GLU A 206 14.16 -29.22 -55.23
N GLY A 207 15.29 -28.73 -55.75
CA GLY A 207 15.36 -27.43 -56.43
C GLY A 207 14.57 -27.34 -57.73
N ARG A 208 14.11 -28.46 -58.30
CA ARG A 208 13.41 -28.49 -59.59
C ARG A 208 11.88 -28.62 -59.46
N PHE A 209 11.37 -29.04 -58.30
CA PHE A 209 9.94 -29.05 -58.04
C PHE A 209 9.46 -27.72 -57.47
N HIS A 210 8.32 -27.21 -57.95
CA HIS A 210 7.64 -26.12 -57.30
C HIS A 210 6.99 -26.60 -55.99
N ARG A 211 7.32 -25.94 -54.87
CA ARG A 211 6.78 -26.29 -53.55
C ARG A 211 5.46 -25.58 -53.29
N ILE A 212 4.40 -26.37 -53.07
CA ILE A 212 3.12 -25.91 -52.52
C ILE A 212 3.09 -26.29 -51.03
N THR A 213 3.01 -25.31 -50.14
CA THR A 213 2.92 -25.58 -48.69
C THR A 213 1.45 -25.63 -48.28
N LEU A 214 0.97 -26.81 -47.88
CA LEU A 214 -0.36 -26.97 -47.29
C LEU A 214 -0.28 -26.61 -45.79
N THR A 215 -0.80 -25.46 -45.40
CA THR A 215 -0.86 -25.04 -44.00
C THR A 215 -2.06 -25.64 -43.29
N ASP A 216 -1.95 -25.88 -41.98
CA ASP A 216 -3.03 -26.42 -41.12
C ASP A 216 -4.29 -25.52 -41.08
N GLY A 217 -4.20 -24.28 -41.56
CA GLY A 217 -5.29 -23.32 -41.65
C GLY A 217 -6.43 -23.69 -42.60
N ASN A 218 -6.33 -24.78 -43.36
CA ASN A 218 -7.38 -25.24 -44.27
C ASN A 218 -8.48 -26.09 -43.61
N LEU A 219 -8.29 -26.53 -42.35
CA LEU A 219 -9.26 -27.39 -41.65
C LEU A 219 -10.71 -26.84 -41.68
N PRO A 220 -10.97 -25.54 -41.43
CA PRO A 220 -12.32 -24.98 -41.52
C PRO A 220 -13.02 -25.22 -42.87
N LYS A 221 -12.32 -24.99 -43.98
CA LYS A 221 -12.85 -25.19 -45.33
C LYS A 221 -13.08 -26.67 -45.64
N ILE A 222 -12.20 -27.54 -45.14
CA ILE A 222 -12.36 -28.98 -45.30
C ILE A 222 -13.57 -29.49 -44.50
N ALA A 223 -13.76 -28.99 -43.28
CA ALA A 223 -14.91 -29.31 -42.44
C ALA A 223 -16.22 -28.84 -43.09
N GLU A 224 -16.29 -27.62 -43.62
CA GLU A 224 -17.44 -27.10 -44.37
C GLU A 224 -17.83 -28.04 -45.52
N LYS A 225 -16.86 -28.49 -46.32
CA LYS A 225 -17.15 -29.30 -47.52
C LYS A 225 -17.42 -30.77 -47.23
N ARG A 226 -16.74 -31.36 -46.23
CA ARG A 226 -16.79 -32.81 -45.98
C ARG A 226 -17.73 -33.23 -44.86
N LEU A 227 -17.96 -32.38 -43.86
CA LEU A 227 -18.71 -32.73 -42.65
C LEU A 227 -19.94 -31.85 -42.44
N LEU A 228 -19.82 -30.54 -42.65
CA LEU A 228 -20.83 -29.55 -42.29
C LEU A 228 -21.66 -29.06 -43.48
N ARG A 229 -21.64 -29.78 -44.59
CA ARG A 229 -22.38 -29.41 -45.79
C ARG A 229 -23.90 -29.47 -45.50
N PRO A 230 -24.66 -28.36 -45.67
CA PRO A 230 -26.11 -28.40 -45.50
C PRO A 230 -26.76 -29.36 -46.50
N LEU A 231 -27.76 -30.11 -46.03
CA LEU A 231 -28.50 -31.10 -46.84
C LEU A 231 -29.36 -30.45 -47.93
N SER A 232 -29.88 -29.24 -47.65
CA SER A 232 -30.73 -28.48 -48.57
C SER A 232 -30.51 -26.96 -48.40
N ASP A 233 -30.99 -26.17 -49.37
CA ASP A 233 -30.94 -24.70 -49.26
C ASP A 233 -31.85 -24.17 -48.14
N GLN A 234 -32.95 -24.86 -47.83
CA GLN A 234 -33.80 -24.53 -46.68
C GLN A 234 -33.05 -24.75 -45.35
N ALA A 235 -32.31 -25.86 -45.22
CA ALA A 235 -31.48 -26.11 -44.05
C ALA A 235 -30.38 -25.04 -43.92
N ARG A 236 -29.77 -24.62 -45.03
CA ARG A 236 -28.81 -23.50 -45.04
C ARG A 236 -29.45 -22.22 -44.49
N GLN A 237 -30.65 -21.85 -44.95
CA GLN A 237 -31.36 -20.67 -44.46
C GLN A 237 -31.71 -20.75 -42.96
N GLN A 238 -32.09 -21.93 -42.46
CA GLN A 238 -32.37 -22.14 -41.04
C GLN A 238 -31.12 -21.95 -40.17
N LEU A 239 -29.99 -22.52 -40.59
CA LEU A 239 -28.70 -22.34 -39.91
C LEU A 239 -28.26 -20.87 -39.94
N ASP A 240 -28.46 -20.19 -41.07
CA ASP A 240 -28.13 -18.79 -41.24
C ASP A 240 -28.97 -17.87 -40.33
N ALA A 241 -30.28 -18.13 -40.25
CA ALA A 241 -31.19 -17.37 -39.39
C ALA A 241 -30.86 -17.58 -37.90
N ALA A 242 -30.55 -18.81 -37.50
CA ALA A 242 -30.15 -19.12 -36.13
C ALA A 242 -28.82 -18.47 -35.75
N PHE A 243 -27.83 -18.49 -36.66
CA PHE A 243 -26.57 -17.80 -36.44
C PHE A 243 -26.75 -16.28 -36.29
N GLN A 244 -27.59 -15.65 -37.13
CA GLN A 244 -27.92 -14.22 -37.02
C GLN A 244 -28.63 -13.88 -35.70
N GLN A 245 -29.44 -14.79 -35.17
CA GLN A 245 -30.10 -14.58 -33.88
C GLN A 245 -29.07 -14.58 -32.74
N THR A 246 -28.17 -15.57 -32.73
CA THR A 246 -27.04 -15.62 -31.79
C THR A 246 -26.15 -14.38 -31.90
N GLU A 247 -25.97 -13.85 -33.12
CA GLU A 247 -25.25 -12.60 -33.40
C GLU A 247 -25.84 -11.38 -32.70
N ARG A 248 -27.16 -11.25 -32.71
CA ARG A 248 -27.84 -10.08 -32.15
C ARG A 248 -27.96 -10.14 -30.63
N GLU A 249 -28.19 -11.32 -30.08
CA GLU A 249 -28.51 -11.46 -28.66
C GLU A 249 -27.26 -11.35 -27.75
N ARG A 250 -26.08 -11.76 -28.23
CA ARG A 250 -24.87 -11.87 -27.39
C ARG A 250 -23.57 -11.50 -28.13
N PRO A 251 -23.39 -10.23 -28.52
CA PRO A 251 -22.22 -9.78 -29.28
C PRO A 251 -20.89 -9.97 -28.52
N GLU A 252 -20.88 -9.76 -27.20
CA GLU A 252 -19.69 -9.90 -26.35
C GLU A 252 -19.15 -11.35 -26.30
N VAL A 253 -20.05 -12.34 -26.31
CA VAL A 253 -19.67 -13.77 -26.33
C VAL A 253 -19.06 -14.13 -27.68
N LEU A 254 -19.63 -13.60 -28.76
CA LEU A 254 -19.16 -13.86 -30.11
C LEU A 254 -17.79 -13.28 -30.39
N GLU A 255 -17.48 -12.10 -29.86
CA GLU A 255 -16.15 -11.50 -29.96
C GLU A 255 -15.08 -12.43 -29.38
N VAL A 256 -15.35 -13.02 -28.20
CA VAL A 256 -14.44 -14.00 -27.58
C VAL A 256 -14.30 -15.27 -28.41
N LEU A 257 -15.41 -15.79 -28.96
CA LEU A 257 -15.43 -17.03 -29.75
C LEU A 257 -14.78 -16.87 -31.14
N LEU A 258 -14.78 -15.67 -31.71
CA LEU A 258 -14.14 -15.36 -32.99
C LEU A 258 -12.61 -15.36 -32.86
N THR A 259 -12.05 -14.92 -31.73
CA THR A 259 -10.61 -14.70 -31.51
C THR A 259 -10.05 -13.56 -32.37
N GLU A 260 -8.80 -13.14 -32.14
CA GLU A 260 -8.19 -11.95 -32.77
C GLU A 260 -8.16 -11.99 -34.32
N ASP A 261 -8.01 -13.18 -34.92
CA ASP A 261 -7.98 -13.37 -36.40
C ASP A 261 -9.29 -13.92 -36.98
N GLY A 262 -10.37 -13.93 -36.21
CA GLY A 262 -11.63 -14.59 -36.58
C GLY A 262 -12.50 -13.81 -37.54
N ASP A 263 -12.88 -14.44 -38.65
CA ASP A 263 -13.90 -13.91 -39.56
C ASP A 263 -15.29 -14.51 -39.22
N LYS A 264 -16.31 -13.65 -39.16
CA LYS A 264 -17.72 -14.07 -38.99
C LYS A 264 -18.17 -15.00 -40.10
N GLN A 265 -17.69 -14.79 -41.33
CA GLN A 265 -18.02 -15.66 -42.45
C GLN A 265 -17.40 -17.05 -42.29
N LEU A 266 -16.20 -17.13 -41.72
CA LEU A 266 -15.53 -18.38 -41.38
C LEU A 266 -16.26 -19.11 -40.25
N PHE A 267 -16.72 -18.41 -39.22
CA PHE A 267 -17.53 -19.04 -38.17
C PHE A 267 -18.85 -19.59 -38.73
N ARG A 268 -19.53 -18.81 -39.58
CA ARG A 268 -20.75 -19.29 -40.23
C ARG A 268 -20.54 -20.57 -41.04
N SER A 269 -19.39 -20.73 -41.69
CA SER A 269 -19.09 -21.95 -42.46
C SER A 269 -18.67 -23.16 -41.61
N THR A 270 -18.27 -22.94 -40.35
CA THR A 270 -17.91 -24.01 -39.41
C THR A 270 -18.95 -24.30 -38.33
N TYR A 271 -20.11 -23.63 -38.36
CA TYR A 271 -21.21 -23.87 -37.44
C TYR A 271 -21.56 -25.38 -37.38
N PRO A 272 -21.71 -25.98 -36.18
CA PRO A 272 -21.84 -25.37 -34.83
C PRO A 272 -20.51 -25.18 -34.07
N PHE A 273 -19.36 -25.32 -34.72
CA PHE A 273 -18.04 -25.18 -34.11
C PHE A 273 -17.50 -23.75 -34.24
N SER A 274 -17.13 -23.13 -33.13
CA SER A 274 -16.56 -21.77 -33.11
C SER A 274 -15.11 -21.72 -33.61
N PRO A 275 -14.62 -20.57 -34.11
CA PRO A 275 -13.22 -20.41 -34.46
C PRO A 275 -12.28 -20.69 -33.28
N ALA A 276 -12.66 -20.29 -32.05
CA ALA A 276 -11.97 -20.66 -30.83
C ALA A 276 -11.86 -22.18 -30.66
N PHE A 277 -12.97 -22.91 -30.83
CA PHE A 277 -13.00 -24.37 -30.80
C PHE A 277 -12.07 -24.97 -31.87
N MET A 278 -12.14 -24.48 -33.11
CA MET A 278 -11.32 -24.97 -34.22
C MET A 278 -9.81 -24.76 -33.95
N LYS A 279 -9.43 -23.58 -33.46
CA LYS A 279 -8.04 -23.27 -33.08
C LYS A 279 -7.56 -24.17 -31.94
N THR A 280 -8.39 -24.41 -30.92
CA THR A 280 -8.06 -25.34 -29.83
C THR A 280 -7.92 -26.77 -30.33
N LEU A 281 -8.82 -27.25 -31.19
CA LEU A 281 -8.77 -28.59 -31.76
C LEU A 281 -7.50 -28.81 -32.59
N ILE A 282 -7.13 -27.85 -33.45
CA ILE A 282 -5.90 -27.93 -34.26
C ILE A 282 -4.69 -28.09 -33.34
N ALA A 283 -4.58 -27.24 -32.33
CA ALA A 283 -3.45 -27.24 -31.43
C ALA A 283 -3.43 -28.43 -30.45
N ALA A 284 -4.58 -28.99 -30.08
CA ALA A 284 -4.64 -30.22 -29.32
C ALA A 284 -4.34 -31.45 -30.20
N SER A 285 -4.77 -31.44 -31.46
CA SER A 285 -4.49 -32.52 -32.41
C SER A 285 -3.03 -32.58 -32.86
N SER A 286 -2.29 -31.48 -32.80
CA SER A 286 -0.83 -31.50 -33.03
C SER A 286 -0.05 -32.13 -31.86
N VAL A 287 -0.68 -32.26 -30.68
CA VAL A 287 -0.10 -32.83 -29.46
C VAL A 287 -0.41 -34.33 -29.30
N LEU A 288 -1.46 -34.86 -29.95
CA LEU A 288 -1.97 -36.24 -29.81
C LEU A 288 -1.75 -37.09 -31.09
N GLN A 289 -1.81 -38.42 -30.99
CA GLN A 289 -1.35 -39.36 -32.04
C GLN A 289 -2.11 -39.28 -33.39
N ARG A 290 -1.42 -39.65 -34.48
CA ARG A 290 -1.78 -39.45 -35.90
C ARG A 290 -3.02 -40.18 -36.42
N GLU A 291 -3.53 -41.22 -35.76
CA GLU A 291 -4.61 -42.05 -36.34
C GLU A 291 -5.98 -41.36 -36.33
N ARG A 292 -6.13 -40.31 -35.50
CA ARG A 292 -7.35 -39.54 -35.33
C ARG A 292 -7.19 -38.12 -35.88
N THR A 293 -7.66 -37.92 -37.11
CA THR A 293 -7.71 -36.58 -37.72
C THR A 293 -8.70 -35.67 -36.98
N SER A 294 -8.46 -34.36 -36.96
CA SER A 294 -9.37 -33.37 -36.35
C SER A 294 -10.81 -33.50 -36.87
N LEU A 295 -10.98 -33.91 -38.14
CA LEU A 295 -12.29 -34.22 -38.73
C LEU A 295 -13.00 -35.41 -38.06
N LYS A 296 -12.28 -36.47 -37.69
CA LYS A 296 -12.87 -37.60 -36.96
C LYS A 296 -13.34 -37.18 -35.57
N VAL A 297 -12.60 -36.29 -34.89
CA VAL A 297 -13.00 -35.74 -33.58
C VAL A 297 -14.28 -34.92 -33.71
N MET A 298 -14.36 -34.03 -34.71
CA MET A 298 -15.57 -33.27 -34.99
C MET A 298 -16.76 -34.18 -35.32
N LEU A 299 -16.56 -35.21 -36.15
CA LEU A 299 -17.58 -36.19 -36.48
C LEU A 299 -18.07 -36.93 -35.23
N GLN A 300 -17.15 -37.39 -34.37
CA GLN A 300 -17.50 -38.08 -33.13
C GLN A 300 -18.37 -37.18 -32.25
N LEU A 301 -18.00 -35.92 -32.06
CA LEU A 301 -18.79 -34.97 -31.28
C LEU A 301 -20.20 -34.80 -31.86
N LEU A 302 -20.34 -34.67 -33.18
CA LEU A 302 -21.67 -34.58 -33.81
C LEU A 302 -22.49 -35.87 -33.64
N VAL A 303 -21.84 -37.04 -33.70
CA VAL A 303 -22.48 -38.35 -33.50
C VAL A 303 -22.95 -38.51 -32.06
N ASP A 304 -22.11 -38.16 -31.09
CA ASP A 304 -22.43 -38.19 -29.65
C ASP A 304 -23.56 -37.21 -29.30
N ARG A 305 -23.68 -36.14 -30.09
CA ARG A 305 -24.66 -35.07 -29.95
C ARG A 305 -25.87 -35.17 -30.87
N ARG A 306 -26.02 -36.24 -31.64
CA ARG A 306 -27.06 -36.33 -32.67
C ARG A 306 -28.50 -36.24 -32.11
N ASP A 307 -28.69 -36.68 -30.87
CA ASP A 307 -29.99 -36.77 -30.22
C ASP A 307 -30.36 -35.50 -29.42
N ASP A 308 -29.38 -34.61 -29.15
CA ASP A 308 -29.54 -33.46 -28.25
C ASP A 308 -29.13 -32.10 -28.86
N LEU A 309 -28.45 -32.06 -30.02
CA LEU A 309 -27.98 -30.84 -30.66
C LEU A 309 -29.05 -30.20 -31.53
N THR A 310 -29.44 -28.99 -31.14
CA THR A 310 -30.47 -28.22 -31.84
C THR A 310 -29.88 -27.05 -32.61
N VAL A 311 -30.61 -26.58 -33.62
CA VAL A 311 -30.23 -25.37 -34.37
C VAL A 311 -30.28 -24.16 -33.42
N GLY A 312 -29.18 -23.41 -33.37
CA GLY A 312 -28.89 -22.35 -32.39
C GLY A 312 -27.83 -22.74 -31.35
N ASP A 313 -27.60 -24.04 -31.11
CA ASP A 313 -26.59 -24.50 -30.14
C ASP A 313 -25.16 -24.40 -30.70
N LEU A 314 -24.23 -24.04 -29.82
CA LEU A 314 -22.79 -24.11 -30.09
C LEU A 314 -22.17 -25.29 -29.34
N VAL A 315 -21.15 -25.89 -29.95
CA VAL A 315 -20.32 -26.90 -29.28
C VAL A 315 -19.28 -26.20 -28.41
N SER A 316 -19.25 -26.54 -27.12
CA SER A 316 -18.31 -25.93 -26.17
C SER A 316 -16.90 -26.47 -26.30
N VAL A 317 -15.89 -25.68 -25.92
CA VAL A 317 -14.48 -26.12 -25.98
C VAL A 317 -14.19 -27.27 -25.02
N GLY A 318 -14.81 -27.29 -23.84
CA GLY A 318 -14.61 -28.34 -22.84
C GLY A 318 -14.98 -29.75 -23.32
N GLU A 319 -15.87 -29.87 -24.30
CA GLU A 319 -16.25 -31.16 -24.89
C GLU A 319 -15.12 -31.84 -25.67
N LEU A 320 -14.12 -31.08 -26.12
CA LEU A 320 -12.93 -31.66 -26.73
C LEU A 320 -12.22 -32.60 -25.76
N TYR A 321 -12.20 -32.29 -24.47
CA TYR A 321 -11.40 -33.02 -23.50
C TYR A 321 -11.74 -34.51 -23.44
N ASP A 322 -13.03 -34.87 -23.44
CA ASP A 322 -13.46 -36.27 -23.35
C ASP A 322 -13.03 -37.08 -24.58
N VAL A 323 -13.18 -36.50 -25.78
CA VAL A 323 -12.80 -37.18 -27.02
C VAL A 323 -11.29 -37.34 -27.14
N LEU A 324 -10.53 -36.38 -26.61
CA LEU A 324 -9.07 -36.45 -26.55
C LEU A 324 -8.58 -37.42 -25.47
N ALA A 325 -9.23 -37.48 -24.31
CA ALA A 325 -8.89 -38.38 -23.21
C ALA A 325 -9.21 -39.86 -23.48
N GLN A 326 -10.15 -40.13 -24.39
CA GLN A 326 -10.46 -41.49 -24.87
C GLN A 326 -9.57 -41.97 -26.03
N GLY A 327 -8.60 -41.16 -26.48
CA GLY A 327 -7.70 -41.47 -27.61
C GLY A 327 -6.31 -41.99 -27.20
N ASP A 328 -5.49 -42.38 -28.18
CA ASP A 328 -4.15 -42.93 -27.97
C ASP A 328 -3.11 -41.93 -27.41
N GLU A 329 -2.05 -42.47 -26.80
CA GLU A 329 -1.05 -41.75 -26.01
C GLU A 329 -0.23 -40.69 -26.80
N PRO A 330 0.17 -39.55 -26.18
CA PRO A 330 1.00 -38.52 -26.82
C PRO A 330 2.37 -39.02 -27.30
N PHE A 331 2.91 -38.40 -28.37
CA PHE A 331 4.17 -38.80 -29.01
C PHE A 331 5.45 -38.45 -28.20
N ALA A 332 5.38 -37.46 -27.31
CA ALA A 332 6.52 -37.02 -26.49
C ALA A 332 6.30 -37.37 -25.01
N ASP A 333 7.31 -37.95 -24.37
CA ASP A 333 7.25 -38.41 -22.97
C ASP A 333 6.84 -37.31 -21.99
N ASP A 334 7.29 -36.08 -22.22
CA ASP A 334 6.93 -34.92 -21.39
C ASP A 334 5.45 -34.54 -21.52
N LEU A 335 4.89 -34.60 -22.74
CA LEU A 335 3.47 -34.30 -23.00
C LEU A 335 2.57 -35.43 -22.48
N LYS A 336 3.01 -36.68 -22.60
CA LYS A 336 2.37 -37.85 -21.99
C LYS A 336 2.25 -37.71 -20.48
N ARG A 337 3.33 -37.26 -19.83
CA ARG A 337 3.32 -36.97 -18.39
C ARG A 337 2.35 -35.84 -18.02
N GLN A 338 2.33 -34.74 -18.76
CA GLN A 338 1.40 -33.63 -18.50
C GLN A 338 -0.07 -34.05 -18.67
N PHE A 339 -0.36 -34.89 -19.66
CA PHE A 339 -1.70 -35.44 -19.87
C PHE A 339 -2.15 -36.34 -18.70
N GLN A 340 -1.27 -37.22 -18.23
CA GLN A 340 -1.53 -38.07 -17.06
C GLN A 340 -1.75 -37.25 -15.78
N ILE A 341 -0.99 -36.17 -15.59
CA ILE A 341 -1.18 -35.24 -14.46
C ILE A 341 -2.56 -34.58 -14.56
N ALA A 342 -2.96 -34.10 -15.74
CA ALA A 342 -4.28 -33.49 -15.96
C ALA A 342 -5.43 -34.47 -15.71
N GLN A 343 -5.31 -35.70 -16.18
CA GLN A 343 -6.30 -36.76 -15.95
C GLN A 343 -6.40 -37.11 -14.46
N THR A 344 -5.26 -37.27 -13.79
CA THR A 344 -5.21 -37.55 -12.34
C THR A 344 -5.85 -36.41 -11.55
N LEU A 345 -5.54 -35.15 -11.89
CA LEU A 345 -6.12 -33.97 -11.25
C LEU A 345 -7.64 -33.91 -11.45
N TYR A 346 -8.13 -34.22 -12.65
CA TYR A 346 -9.56 -34.30 -12.94
C TYR A 346 -10.24 -35.41 -12.12
N GLU A 347 -9.75 -36.64 -12.19
CA GLU A 347 -10.37 -37.81 -11.58
C GLU A 347 -10.31 -37.78 -10.05
N ARG A 348 -9.20 -37.32 -9.47
CA ARG A 348 -8.98 -37.34 -8.01
C ARG A 348 -9.46 -36.10 -7.29
N ARG A 349 -9.51 -34.93 -7.95
CA ARG A 349 -9.82 -33.65 -7.29
C ARG A 349 -11.07 -33.00 -7.83
N PHE A 350 -11.11 -32.65 -9.11
CA PHE A 350 -12.26 -31.93 -9.66
C PHE A 350 -13.52 -32.79 -9.68
N ARG A 351 -13.46 -34.03 -10.17
CA ARG A 351 -14.64 -34.88 -10.32
C ARG A 351 -15.34 -35.16 -8.98
N PRO A 352 -14.66 -35.58 -7.90
CA PRO A 352 -15.29 -35.72 -6.58
C PRO A 352 -15.89 -34.42 -6.07
N ARG A 353 -15.20 -33.28 -6.27
CA ARG A 353 -15.69 -31.96 -5.87
C ARG A 353 -16.98 -31.59 -6.59
N LEU A 354 -17.05 -31.83 -7.91
CA LEU A 354 -18.24 -31.58 -8.72
C LEU A 354 -19.40 -32.49 -8.34
N LEU A 355 -19.14 -33.76 -8.04
CA LEU A 355 -20.17 -34.68 -7.55
C LEU A 355 -20.76 -34.20 -6.22
N ALA A 356 -19.91 -33.72 -5.30
CA ALA A 356 -20.34 -33.16 -4.02
C ALA A 356 -21.17 -31.87 -4.18
N ASP A 357 -20.77 -30.94 -5.06
CA ASP A 357 -21.52 -29.70 -5.35
C ASP A 357 -22.96 -29.96 -5.80
N HIS A 358 -23.16 -31.04 -6.55
CA HIS A 358 -24.46 -31.39 -7.13
C HIS A 358 -25.19 -32.47 -6.33
N ASN A 359 -24.62 -32.95 -5.22
CA ASN A 359 -25.15 -34.01 -4.37
C ASN A 359 -25.55 -35.27 -5.16
N ILE A 360 -24.65 -35.74 -6.04
CA ILE A 360 -24.87 -36.91 -6.90
C ILE A 360 -23.72 -37.91 -6.77
N SER A 361 -24.02 -39.19 -6.99
CA SER A 361 -23.02 -40.26 -7.06
C SER A 361 -22.51 -40.48 -8.48
N GLU A 362 -21.32 -41.08 -8.60
CA GLU A 362 -20.70 -41.42 -9.89
C GLU A 362 -21.63 -42.27 -10.79
N SER A 363 -22.38 -43.19 -10.20
CA SER A 363 -23.33 -44.06 -10.93
C SER A 363 -24.48 -43.30 -11.59
N GLN A 364 -24.87 -42.14 -11.04
CA GLN A 364 -25.99 -41.34 -11.54
C GLN A 364 -25.58 -40.46 -12.72
N VAL A 365 -24.28 -40.20 -12.91
CA VAL A 365 -23.77 -39.26 -13.92
C VAL A 365 -24.22 -39.63 -15.33
N ALA A 366 -24.19 -40.92 -15.68
CA ALA A 366 -24.53 -41.40 -17.03
C ALA A 366 -25.98 -41.07 -17.44
N GLY A 367 -26.91 -41.02 -16.48
CA GLY A 367 -28.33 -40.72 -16.72
C GLY A 367 -28.70 -39.24 -16.65
N LEU A 368 -27.75 -38.35 -16.34
CA LEU A 368 -28.05 -36.93 -16.20
C LEU A 368 -28.28 -36.25 -17.56
N PRO A 369 -29.30 -35.39 -17.69
CA PRO A 369 -29.49 -34.60 -18.90
C PRO A 369 -28.31 -33.64 -19.08
N ARG A 370 -27.99 -33.31 -20.34
CA ARG A 370 -26.89 -32.39 -20.68
C ARG A 370 -27.03 -30.99 -20.07
N THR A 371 -28.27 -30.57 -19.83
CA THR A 371 -28.62 -29.29 -19.21
C THR A 371 -28.44 -29.27 -17.69
N HIS A 372 -28.12 -30.42 -17.09
CA HIS A 372 -27.85 -30.51 -15.65
C HIS A 372 -26.64 -29.67 -15.24
N GLY A 373 -26.70 -29.04 -14.07
CA GLY A 373 -25.64 -28.16 -13.56
C GLY A 373 -24.27 -28.84 -13.49
N PHE A 374 -24.22 -30.11 -13.07
CA PHE A 374 -22.98 -30.91 -13.07
C PHE A 374 -22.29 -30.93 -14.43
N ARG A 375 -23.03 -31.18 -15.52
CA ARG A 375 -22.46 -31.24 -16.88
C ARG A 375 -21.92 -29.88 -17.33
N ALA A 376 -22.53 -28.79 -16.87
CA ALA A 376 -22.05 -27.45 -17.12
C ALA A 376 -20.71 -27.17 -16.44
N ASP A 377 -20.62 -27.47 -15.15
CA ASP A 377 -19.40 -27.30 -14.35
C ASP A 377 -18.27 -28.21 -14.85
N ASP A 378 -18.61 -29.44 -15.23
CA ASP A 378 -17.70 -30.42 -15.82
C ASP A 378 -17.03 -29.89 -17.11
N ARG A 379 -17.81 -29.30 -18.04
CA ARG A 379 -17.27 -28.68 -19.26
C ARG A 379 -16.33 -27.51 -18.97
N VAL A 380 -16.62 -26.71 -17.95
CA VAL A 380 -15.75 -25.60 -17.52
C VAL A 380 -14.40 -26.13 -17.04
N VAL A 381 -14.42 -27.12 -16.13
CA VAL A 381 -13.19 -27.74 -15.64
C VAL A 381 -12.39 -28.34 -16.80
N LYS A 382 -13.04 -29.05 -17.70
CA LYS A 382 -12.40 -29.62 -18.89
C LYS A 382 -11.76 -28.56 -19.80
N THR A 383 -12.39 -27.40 -19.93
CA THR A 383 -11.79 -26.26 -20.65
C THR A 383 -10.53 -25.74 -19.95
N LEU A 384 -10.53 -25.66 -18.61
CA LEU A 384 -9.36 -25.27 -17.83
C LEU A 384 -8.22 -26.28 -17.98
N LEU A 385 -8.53 -27.58 -18.01
CA LEU A 385 -7.55 -28.64 -18.25
C LEU A 385 -6.97 -28.56 -19.67
N LEU A 386 -7.79 -28.32 -20.68
CA LEU A 386 -7.33 -28.08 -22.05
C LEU A 386 -6.42 -26.86 -22.14
N ALA A 387 -6.74 -25.78 -21.43
CA ALA A 387 -5.90 -24.59 -21.36
C ALA A 387 -4.55 -24.87 -20.71
N ALA A 388 -4.51 -25.74 -19.71
CA ALA A 388 -3.27 -26.15 -19.07
C ALA A 388 -2.42 -27.08 -19.96
N LEU A 389 -3.05 -27.92 -20.78
CA LEU A 389 -2.38 -28.82 -21.72
C LEU A 389 -1.85 -28.11 -22.97
N VAL A 390 -2.56 -27.08 -23.46
CA VAL A 390 -2.21 -26.35 -24.69
C VAL A 390 -2.17 -24.83 -24.47
N PRO A 391 -1.30 -24.32 -23.57
CA PRO A 391 -1.38 -22.96 -23.04
C PRO A 391 -1.02 -21.86 -24.06
N ARG A 392 -0.30 -22.19 -25.14
CA ARG A 392 0.12 -21.22 -26.17
C ARG A 392 -0.94 -20.96 -27.24
N THR A 393 -2.16 -21.46 -27.06
CA THR A 393 -3.23 -21.27 -28.03
C THR A 393 -3.98 -19.98 -27.76
N GLY A 394 -4.11 -19.11 -28.76
CA GLY A 394 -4.77 -17.79 -28.61
C GLY A 394 -6.06 -17.80 -27.78
N PRO A 395 -7.06 -18.69 -28.06
CA PRO A 395 -8.31 -18.72 -27.31
C PRO A 395 -8.17 -19.16 -25.84
N LEU A 396 -7.17 -19.98 -25.51
CA LEU A 396 -6.95 -20.51 -24.16
C LEU A 396 -5.83 -19.81 -23.39
N ASN A 397 -5.12 -18.88 -24.05
CA ASN A 397 -4.10 -18.09 -23.40
C ASN A 397 -4.74 -17.04 -22.49
N THR A 398 -4.17 -16.86 -21.28
CA THR A 398 -4.62 -15.88 -20.27
C THR A 398 -6.14 -15.88 -20.09
N LEU A 399 -6.71 -17.03 -19.69
CA LEU A 399 -8.14 -17.14 -19.46
C LEU A 399 -8.60 -16.18 -18.35
N THR A 400 -9.66 -15.43 -18.61
CA THR A 400 -10.45 -14.71 -17.60
C THR A 400 -11.76 -15.42 -17.36
N VAL A 401 -12.46 -15.12 -16.26
CA VAL A 401 -13.78 -15.72 -15.98
C VAL A 401 -14.77 -15.48 -17.12
N ALA A 402 -14.81 -14.26 -17.68
CA ALA A 402 -15.66 -13.94 -18.83
C ALA A 402 -15.30 -14.78 -20.07
N ARG A 403 -14.00 -14.93 -20.36
CA ARG A 403 -13.52 -15.74 -21.48
C ARG A 403 -13.87 -17.22 -21.29
N LEU A 404 -13.67 -17.76 -20.09
CA LEU A 404 -14.00 -19.14 -19.75
C LEU A 404 -15.50 -19.43 -19.88
N ALA A 405 -16.36 -18.50 -19.46
CA ALA A 405 -17.81 -18.60 -19.63
C ALA A 405 -18.20 -18.60 -21.13
N ALA A 406 -17.59 -17.73 -21.94
CA ALA A 406 -17.85 -17.65 -23.37
C ALA A 406 -17.41 -18.91 -24.13
N LEU A 407 -16.23 -19.48 -23.82
CA LEU A 407 -15.75 -20.74 -24.42
C LEU A 407 -16.64 -21.95 -24.09
N ASN A 408 -17.40 -21.84 -23.00
CA ASN A 408 -18.38 -22.83 -22.54
C ASN A 408 -19.82 -22.37 -22.76
N HIS A 409 -20.05 -21.51 -23.76
CA HIS A 409 -21.38 -20.99 -24.05
C HIS A 409 -22.42 -22.12 -24.20
N GLY A 410 -23.64 -21.85 -23.72
CA GLY A 410 -24.71 -22.85 -23.65
C GLY A 410 -24.62 -23.81 -22.46
N SER A 411 -23.51 -23.81 -21.71
CA SER A 411 -23.37 -24.65 -20.51
C SER A 411 -24.18 -24.13 -19.32
N PHE A 412 -24.26 -22.81 -19.14
CA PHE A 412 -24.96 -22.19 -18.01
C PHE A 412 -26.19 -21.43 -18.49
N ARG A 413 -27.34 -21.65 -17.84
CA ARG A 413 -28.50 -20.77 -17.96
C ARG A 413 -28.63 -19.99 -16.65
N SER A 414 -28.29 -18.72 -16.68
CA SER A 414 -28.57 -17.81 -15.55
C SER A 414 -30.01 -17.31 -15.65
N PRO A 415 -30.79 -17.27 -14.54
CA PRO A 415 -32.12 -16.66 -14.54
C PRO A 415 -32.06 -15.15 -14.82
N ILE A 416 -30.90 -14.52 -14.62
CA ILE A 416 -30.63 -13.12 -14.95
C ILE A 416 -29.65 -13.08 -16.14
N PRO A 417 -30.05 -12.52 -17.31
CA PRO A 417 -29.14 -12.29 -18.42
C PRO A 417 -27.88 -11.53 -17.98
N GLY A 418 -26.69 -12.01 -18.33
CA GLY A 418 -25.40 -11.42 -17.92
C GLY A 418 -24.88 -11.83 -16.53
N GLY A 419 -25.66 -12.56 -15.72
CA GLY A 419 -25.26 -13.03 -14.38
C GLY A 419 -24.31 -14.24 -14.37
N GLU A 420 -24.08 -14.88 -15.51
CA GLU A 420 -23.31 -16.13 -15.67
C GLU A 420 -21.88 -16.01 -15.13
N LYS A 421 -21.24 -14.87 -15.41
CA LYS A 421 -19.88 -14.54 -14.95
C LYS A 421 -19.77 -14.53 -13.42
N GLY A 422 -20.75 -13.94 -12.73
CA GLY A 422 -20.76 -13.86 -11.27
C GLY A 422 -20.98 -15.22 -10.61
N VAL A 423 -21.86 -16.06 -11.18
CA VAL A 423 -22.06 -17.44 -10.71
C VAL A 423 -20.79 -18.26 -10.89
N LEU A 424 -20.17 -18.19 -12.08
CA LEU A 424 -18.95 -18.93 -12.37
C LEU A 424 -17.79 -18.50 -11.46
N LEU A 425 -17.61 -17.18 -11.24
CA LEU A 425 -16.58 -16.67 -10.33
C LEU A 425 -16.74 -17.22 -8.90
N ARG A 426 -17.98 -17.29 -8.37
CA ARG A 426 -18.22 -17.88 -7.05
C ARG A 426 -17.82 -19.35 -6.99
N LYS A 427 -18.17 -20.14 -8.02
CA LYS A 427 -17.79 -21.56 -8.11
C LYS A 427 -16.27 -21.75 -8.19
N LEU A 428 -15.59 -20.96 -9.03
CA LEU A 428 -14.13 -21.04 -9.17
C LEU A 428 -13.40 -20.71 -7.88
N ARG A 429 -13.85 -19.71 -7.12
CA ARG A 429 -13.29 -19.39 -5.79
C ARG A 429 -13.56 -20.50 -4.77
N ALA A 430 -14.74 -21.12 -4.80
CA ALA A 430 -15.04 -22.27 -3.96
C ALA A 430 -14.14 -23.47 -4.28
N TRP A 431 -13.91 -23.75 -5.57
CA TRP A 431 -13.02 -24.84 -5.99
C TRP A 431 -11.54 -24.53 -5.68
N SER A 432 -11.07 -23.30 -5.83
CA SER A 432 -9.67 -22.92 -5.52
C SER A 432 -9.34 -23.01 -4.03
N ALA A 433 -10.34 -22.90 -3.15
CA ALA A 433 -10.17 -23.11 -1.72
C ALA A 433 -9.86 -24.57 -1.35
N GLU A 434 -10.10 -25.53 -2.25
CA GLU A 434 -9.85 -26.96 -2.03
C GLU A 434 -8.82 -27.56 -2.98
N ILE A 435 -8.62 -26.94 -4.15
CA ILE A 435 -7.75 -27.41 -5.24
C ILE A 435 -6.68 -26.34 -5.48
N GLY A 436 -5.51 -26.51 -4.87
CA GLY A 436 -4.41 -25.52 -4.93
C GLY A 436 -3.79 -25.37 -6.33
N GLU A 437 -4.01 -26.35 -7.20
CA GLU A 437 -3.64 -26.33 -8.62
C GLU A 437 -4.49 -25.32 -9.41
N LEU A 438 -5.69 -24.96 -8.94
CA LEU A 438 -6.56 -23.95 -9.54
C LEU A 438 -6.25 -22.57 -8.95
N LYS A 439 -5.71 -21.69 -9.79
CA LYS A 439 -5.43 -20.29 -9.42
C LYS A 439 -6.50 -19.36 -9.97
N VAL A 440 -7.01 -18.50 -9.11
CA VAL A 440 -7.90 -17.38 -9.45
C VAL A 440 -7.18 -16.09 -9.06
N GLY A 441 -7.06 -15.15 -9.99
CA GLY A 441 -6.41 -13.85 -9.76
C GLY A 441 -7.21 -12.91 -8.86
N ASP A 442 -6.61 -11.75 -8.54
CA ASP A 442 -7.12 -10.83 -7.52
C ASP A 442 -8.18 -9.84 -8.03
N ASP A 443 -8.35 -9.70 -9.35
CA ASP A 443 -9.39 -8.83 -9.92
C ASP A 443 -10.77 -9.28 -9.42
N GLN A 444 -11.48 -8.37 -8.77
CA GLN A 444 -12.75 -8.68 -8.12
C GLN A 444 -13.87 -8.99 -9.11
N GLN A 445 -13.81 -8.42 -10.32
CA GLN A 445 -14.86 -8.50 -11.32
C GLN A 445 -14.53 -9.53 -12.39
N ASN A 446 -13.32 -9.57 -12.94
CA ASN A 446 -12.93 -10.46 -14.03
C ASN A 446 -11.53 -11.07 -13.87
N PRO A 447 -11.30 -11.90 -12.83
CA PRO A 447 -9.98 -12.44 -12.57
C PRO A 447 -9.51 -13.40 -13.65
N THR A 448 -8.19 -13.48 -13.79
CA THR A 448 -7.54 -14.55 -14.55
C THR A 448 -7.70 -15.88 -13.83
N VAL A 449 -7.84 -16.97 -14.59
CA VAL A 449 -8.07 -18.31 -14.07
C VAL A 449 -7.13 -19.27 -14.79
N ALA A 450 -6.38 -20.07 -14.04
CA ALA A 450 -5.45 -21.03 -14.63
C ALA A 450 -5.34 -22.29 -13.76
N VAL A 451 -5.11 -23.44 -14.40
CA VAL A 451 -4.77 -24.70 -13.72
C VAL A 451 -3.29 -25.00 -13.94
N ARG A 452 -2.57 -25.31 -12.87
CA ARG A 452 -1.17 -25.73 -12.90
C ARG A 452 -1.07 -27.24 -12.84
N LEU A 453 -0.48 -27.85 -13.88
CA LEU A 453 -0.25 -29.30 -13.93
C LEU A 453 1.07 -29.63 -13.25
N THR A 454 1.02 -29.74 -11.93
CA THR A 454 2.13 -30.14 -11.07
C THR A 454 1.82 -31.54 -10.55
N GLY A 455 2.59 -32.57 -10.93
CA GLY A 455 2.39 -33.95 -10.48
C GLY A 455 2.71 -34.20 -9.00
N VAL A 456 2.60 -33.16 -8.16
CA VAL A 456 3.00 -33.12 -6.76
C VAL A 456 1.77 -33.26 -5.88
N ASP A 457 1.74 -34.29 -5.04
CA ASP A 457 0.61 -34.57 -4.15
C ASP A 457 0.69 -33.76 -2.85
N THR A 458 0.03 -32.60 -2.84
CA THR A 458 -0.05 -31.76 -1.64
C THR A 458 -1.06 -32.27 -0.60
N ASP A 459 -2.01 -33.13 -0.98
CA ASP A 459 -3.01 -33.66 -0.02
C ASP A 459 -2.38 -34.65 0.94
N THR A 460 -1.46 -35.51 0.46
CA THR A 460 -0.73 -36.43 1.34
C THR A 460 0.08 -35.66 2.40
N VAL A 461 0.66 -34.52 2.04
CA VAL A 461 1.36 -33.63 3.01
C VAL A 461 0.37 -33.09 4.06
N ILE A 462 -0.79 -32.58 3.63
CA ILE A 462 -1.84 -32.07 4.53
C ILE A 462 -2.37 -33.19 5.43
N GLN A 463 -2.61 -34.38 4.90
CA GLN A 463 -3.13 -35.52 5.65
C GLN A 463 -2.17 -36.00 6.73
N ARG A 464 -0.85 -35.99 6.46
CA ARG A 464 0.18 -36.33 7.45
C ARG A 464 0.24 -35.33 8.60
N ALA A 465 -0.13 -34.07 8.36
CA ALA A 465 -0.21 -33.01 9.36
C ALA A 465 -1.64 -32.83 9.95
N ALA A 466 -2.58 -33.73 9.65
CA ALA A 466 -3.99 -33.58 10.04
C ALA A 466 -4.21 -33.53 11.57
N SER A 467 -3.33 -34.15 12.37
CA SER A 467 -3.41 -34.14 13.84
C SER A 467 -3.22 -32.75 14.45
N VAL A 468 -2.68 -31.79 13.69
CA VAL A 468 -2.54 -30.40 14.11
C VAL A 468 -3.90 -29.70 14.23
N ASP A 469 -4.89 -30.12 13.42
CA ASP A 469 -6.23 -29.55 13.46
C ASP A 469 -6.97 -29.94 14.74
N ASN A 470 -7.09 -29.00 15.67
CA ASN A 470 -7.84 -29.16 16.91
C ASN A 470 -8.52 -27.84 17.31
N ALA A 471 -9.47 -27.90 18.24
CA ALA A 471 -10.27 -26.74 18.66
C ALA A 471 -9.41 -25.55 19.15
N GLY A 472 -8.29 -25.82 19.85
CA GLY A 472 -7.38 -24.78 20.34
C GLY A 472 -6.69 -24.02 19.20
N GLU A 473 -6.12 -24.73 18.23
CA GLU A 473 -5.47 -24.12 17.06
C GLU A 473 -6.48 -23.38 16.16
N ARG A 474 -7.69 -23.91 16.00
CA ARG A 474 -8.79 -23.21 15.31
C ARG A 474 -9.15 -21.90 16.01
N ARG A 475 -9.29 -21.91 17.34
CA ARG A 475 -9.58 -20.70 18.14
C ARG A 475 -8.46 -19.68 17.99
N ARG A 476 -7.20 -20.12 18.07
CA ARG A 476 -6.03 -19.25 17.89
C ARG A 476 -6.01 -18.59 16.50
N LEU A 477 -6.32 -19.33 15.44
CA LEU A 477 -6.37 -18.81 14.08
C LEU A 477 -7.50 -17.79 13.91
N VAL A 478 -8.72 -18.10 14.36
CA VAL A 478 -9.86 -17.17 14.25
C VAL A 478 -9.63 -15.90 15.05
N ARG A 479 -9.11 -16.01 16.28
CA ARG A 479 -8.74 -14.84 17.09
C ARG A 479 -7.79 -13.92 16.32
N ARG A 480 -6.73 -14.48 15.70
CA ARG A 480 -5.77 -13.71 14.91
C ARG A 480 -6.45 -13.00 13.73
N LEU A 481 -7.29 -13.72 12.97
CA LEU A 481 -7.99 -13.18 11.80
C LEU A 481 -8.95 -12.04 12.18
N VAL A 482 -9.72 -12.21 13.26
CA VAL A 482 -10.69 -11.20 13.72
C VAL A 482 -9.99 -9.97 14.29
N LEU A 483 -8.94 -10.13 15.11
CA LEU A 483 -8.19 -9.01 15.66
C LEU A 483 -7.47 -8.22 14.57
N GLU A 484 -6.91 -8.90 13.56
CA GLU A 484 -6.32 -8.28 12.38
C GLU A 484 -7.35 -7.46 11.60
N GLU A 485 -8.54 -8.02 11.35
CA GLU A 485 -9.64 -7.30 10.66
C GLU A 485 -10.18 -6.12 11.48
N PHE A 486 -10.14 -6.16 12.81
CA PHE A 486 -10.46 -5.01 13.66
C PHE A 486 -9.37 -3.94 13.71
N GLY A 487 -8.16 -4.23 13.24
CA GLY A 487 -7.00 -3.35 13.41
C GLY A 487 -6.49 -3.29 14.86
N VAL A 488 -6.76 -4.34 15.65
CA VAL A 488 -6.29 -4.48 17.03
C VAL A 488 -5.00 -5.29 17.02
N ARG A 489 -3.95 -4.80 17.70
CA ARG A 489 -2.71 -5.56 17.84
C ARG A 489 -2.92 -6.71 18.82
N ASP A 490 -2.65 -7.93 18.37
CA ASP A 490 -2.65 -9.12 19.23
C ASP A 490 -1.29 -9.27 19.91
N ASP A 491 -1.24 -9.05 21.22
CA ASP A 491 -0.06 -9.30 22.07
C ASP A 491 -0.23 -10.56 22.94
N ASN A 492 -1.16 -11.45 22.55
CA ASN A 492 -1.55 -12.66 23.27
C ASN A 492 -2.09 -12.42 24.70
N GLN A 493 -2.48 -11.20 25.07
CA GLN A 493 -3.14 -10.94 26.35
C GLN A 493 -4.66 -11.22 26.28
N LEU A 494 -5.28 -11.53 27.41
CA LEU A 494 -6.74 -11.72 27.48
C LEU A 494 -7.49 -10.40 27.24
N PHE A 495 -6.93 -9.28 27.68
CA PHE A 495 -7.49 -7.94 27.51
C PHE A 495 -6.54 -7.07 26.71
N LEU A 496 -6.99 -6.64 25.53
CA LEU A 496 -6.25 -5.82 24.59
C LEU A 496 -6.76 -4.38 24.68
N GLN A 497 -5.87 -3.41 24.86
CA GLN A 497 -6.26 -2.00 24.86
C GLN A 497 -6.28 -1.46 23.44
N HIS A 498 -7.46 -1.06 22.96
CA HIS A 498 -7.62 -0.41 21.67
C HIS A 498 -7.81 1.10 21.83
N GLN A 499 -6.92 1.90 21.23
CA GLN A 499 -7.01 3.36 21.21
C GLN A 499 -7.60 3.85 19.89
N PHE A 500 -8.52 4.81 19.98
CA PHE A 500 -9.19 5.39 18.83
C PHE A 500 -9.60 6.84 19.11
N THR A 501 -9.96 7.59 18.07
CA THR A 501 -10.42 8.97 18.22
C THR A 501 -11.93 9.06 18.02
N TRP A 502 -12.63 9.68 18.97
CA TRP A 502 -14.06 9.95 18.91
C TRP A 502 -14.34 11.43 19.16
N ARG A 503 -15.01 12.09 18.22
CA ARG A 503 -15.33 13.53 18.26
C ARG A 503 -14.12 14.44 18.56
N GLY A 504 -12.94 14.04 18.08
CA GLY A 504 -11.65 14.72 18.29
C GLY A 504 -11.04 14.53 19.69
N THR A 505 -11.53 13.55 20.47
CA THR A 505 -10.90 13.11 21.74
C THR A 505 -10.34 11.69 21.61
N ARG A 506 -9.20 11.44 22.24
CA ARG A 506 -8.59 10.09 22.28
C ARG A 506 -9.25 9.24 23.35
N ARG A 507 -9.80 8.11 22.93
CA ARG A 507 -10.53 7.17 23.77
C ARG A 507 -9.87 5.81 23.75
N ARG A 508 -10.22 5.01 24.75
CA ARG A 508 -9.76 3.64 24.88
C ARG A 508 -10.96 2.74 25.13
N ALA A 509 -10.91 1.55 24.56
CA ALA A 509 -11.78 0.44 24.90
C ALA A 509 -10.92 -0.79 25.16
N ASP A 510 -11.32 -1.61 26.13
CA ASP A 510 -10.73 -2.91 26.38
C ASP A 510 -11.41 -3.94 25.47
N VAL A 511 -10.64 -4.77 24.79
CA VAL A 511 -11.14 -5.84 23.92
C VAL A 511 -10.70 -7.17 24.50
N ALA A 512 -11.66 -8.04 24.82
CA ALA A 512 -11.37 -9.41 25.24
C ALA A 512 -11.87 -10.39 24.18
N PHE A 513 -11.12 -11.47 23.97
CA PHE A 513 -11.50 -12.53 23.04
C PHE A 513 -11.58 -13.85 23.81
N GLY A 514 -12.73 -14.53 23.77
CA GLY A 514 -12.94 -15.78 24.50
C GLY A 514 -14.35 -16.36 24.30
N ASN A 515 -14.53 -17.64 24.62
CA ASN A 515 -15.80 -18.34 24.49
C ASN A 515 -16.79 -17.88 25.57
N ILE A 516 -17.90 -17.24 25.18
CA ILE A 516 -18.83 -16.66 26.15
C ILE A 516 -19.54 -17.72 26.95
N ARG A 517 -19.90 -18.87 26.39
CA ARG A 517 -20.55 -19.97 27.13
C ARG A 517 -19.62 -20.61 28.18
N ASP A 518 -18.32 -20.68 27.91
CA ASP A 518 -17.33 -21.37 28.74
C ASP A 518 -16.88 -20.53 29.95
N THR A 519 -17.29 -20.93 31.15
CA THR A 519 -16.92 -20.25 32.40
C THR A 519 -15.45 -20.41 32.78
N VAL A 520 -14.75 -21.40 32.21
CA VAL A 520 -13.31 -21.60 32.43
C VAL A 520 -12.51 -20.63 31.57
N ASP A 521 -12.93 -20.43 30.31
CA ASP A 521 -12.27 -19.52 29.37
C ASP A 521 -12.57 -18.04 29.72
N LEU A 522 -13.85 -17.71 29.93
CA LEU A 522 -14.30 -16.41 30.38
C LEU A 522 -15.05 -16.53 31.71
N PRO A 523 -14.39 -16.30 32.87
CA PRO A 523 -15.07 -16.25 34.17
C PRO A 523 -16.09 -15.10 34.26
N ASP A 524 -17.12 -15.23 35.10
CA ASP A 524 -18.17 -14.21 35.22
C ASP A 524 -17.67 -12.82 35.64
N ASP A 525 -16.60 -12.76 36.43
CA ASP A 525 -15.97 -11.50 36.84
C ASP A 525 -15.24 -10.81 35.67
N ALA A 526 -14.80 -11.58 34.66
CA ALA A 526 -14.15 -11.06 33.47
C ALA A 526 -15.15 -10.36 32.51
N LEU A 527 -16.43 -10.73 32.59
CA LEU A 527 -17.52 -10.09 31.84
C LEU A 527 -17.77 -8.65 32.32
N ALA A 528 -17.51 -8.33 33.59
CA ALA A 528 -17.64 -6.97 34.10
C ALA A 528 -16.50 -6.07 33.58
N ALA A 529 -16.82 -4.85 33.18
CA ALA A 529 -15.82 -3.83 32.87
C ALA A 529 -15.14 -3.35 34.15
N GLN A 530 -13.83 -3.08 34.09
CA GLN A 530 -13.09 -2.52 35.22
C GLN A 530 -12.84 -1.03 34.99
N GLY A 531 -13.37 -0.19 35.88
CA GLY A 531 -13.22 1.26 35.77
C GLY A 531 -14.23 1.92 34.83
N ASN A 532 -13.79 2.94 34.10
CA ASN A 532 -14.68 3.82 33.33
C ASN A 532 -14.70 3.56 31.81
N ASP A 533 -13.76 2.76 31.29
CA ASP A 533 -13.66 2.47 29.86
C ASP A 533 -14.65 1.35 29.47
N TRP A 534 -15.07 1.35 28.20
CA TRP A 534 -15.93 0.28 27.68
C TRP A 534 -15.11 -0.98 27.42
N LYS A 535 -15.69 -2.13 27.75
CA LYS A 535 -15.17 -3.45 27.40
C LYS A 535 -15.99 -4.05 26.25
N VAL A 536 -15.31 -4.57 25.23
CA VAL A 536 -15.92 -5.34 24.14
C VAL A 536 -15.40 -6.77 24.24
N ILE A 537 -16.29 -7.73 24.43
CA ILE A 537 -15.97 -9.16 24.49
C ILE A 537 -16.39 -9.78 23.17
N VAL A 538 -15.48 -10.49 22.52
CA VAL A 538 -15.64 -11.04 21.18
C VAL A 538 -15.57 -12.55 21.29
N ASP A 539 -16.64 -13.21 20.86
CA ASP A 539 -16.80 -14.66 20.93
C ASP A 539 -16.39 -15.35 19.62
N TYR A 540 -16.25 -16.68 19.64
CA TYR A 540 -15.90 -17.50 18.50
C TYR A 540 -17.13 -17.88 17.65
N PRO A 541 -17.02 -17.87 16.30
CA PRO A 541 -18.07 -18.32 15.38
C PRO A 541 -18.15 -19.85 15.26
N PHE A 542 -17.75 -20.60 16.28
CA PHE A 542 -17.91 -22.05 16.35
C PHE A 542 -17.66 -22.54 17.79
N ASP A 543 -18.43 -23.53 18.21
CA ASP A 543 -18.21 -24.24 19.46
C ASP A 543 -18.71 -25.70 19.33
N PRO A 544 -17.83 -26.71 19.38
CA PRO A 544 -18.23 -28.09 19.12
C PRO A 544 -19.32 -28.59 20.06
N GLY A 545 -20.48 -28.96 19.51
CA GLY A 545 -21.61 -29.52 20.25
C GLY A 545 -22.50 -28.49 20.96
N HIS A 546 -22.24 -27.20 20.77
CA HIS A 546 -22.98 -26.10 21.38
C HIS A 546 -23.59 -25.20 20.30
N SER A 547 -24.45 -24.28 20.73
CA SER A 547 -25.07 -23.27 19.88
C SER A 547 -24.92 -21.88 20.49
N PRO A 548 -24.95 -20.82 19.67
CA PRO A 548 -24.78 -19.48 20.22
C PRO A 548 -26.00 -18.99 21.02
N THR A 549 -27.11 -19.76 21.07
CA THR A 549 -28.19 -19.56 22.04
C THR A 549 -27.72 -19.78 23.49
N GLU A 550 -26.79 -20.71 23.72
CA GLU A 550 -26.24 -20.94 25.06
C GLU A 550 -25.41 -19.75 25.56
N ASP A 551 -24.73 -19.03 24.65
CA ASP A 551 -24.04 -17.78 24.95
C ASP A 551 -25.05 -16.71 25.42
N LEU A 552 -26.15 -16.55 24.68
CA LEU A 552 -27.23 -15.61 25.03
C LEU A 552 -27.86 -15.94 26.38
N ASP A 553 -28.19 -17.21 26.63
CA ASP A 553 -28.76 -17.69 27.90
C ASP A 553 -27.82 -17.42 29.10
N ARG A 554 -26.50 -17.50 28.88
CA ARG A 554 -25.52 -17.14 29.93
C ARG A 554 -25.53 -15.64 30.18
N LEU A 555 -25.52 -14.81 29.14
CA LEU A 555 -25.52 -13.35 29.28
C LEU A 555 -26.81 -12.85 29.94
N ASP A 556 -27.97 -13.44 29.64
CA ASP A 556 -29.24 -13.15 30.31
C ASP A 556 -29.17 -13.48 31.81
N ARG A 557 -28.65 -14.66 32.18
CA ARG A 557 -28.44 -15.04 33.58
C ARG A 557 -27.47 -14.10 34.30
N TRP A 558 -26.41 -13.67 33.62
CA TRP A 558 -25.44 -12.72 34.17
C TRP A 558 -26.09 -11.36 34.45
N ARG A 559 -26.86 -10.82 33.50
CA ARG A 559 -27.61 -9.55 33.67
C ARG A 559 -28.56 -9.64 34.87
N ALA A 560 -29.32 -10.72 34.98
CA ALA A 560 -30.26 -10.94 36.09
C ALA A 560 -29.57 -11.03 37.47
N ALA A 561 -28.34 -11.56 37.54
CA ALA A 561 -27.64 -11.77 38.80
C ALA A 561 -26.77 -10.57 39.25
N ARG A 562 -26.17 -9.83 38.32
CA ARG A 562 -25.09 -8.87 38.60
C ARG A 562 -25.36 -7.42 38.20
N GLY A 563 -26.45 -7.15 37.47
CA GLY A 563 -26.86 -5.79 37.10
C GLY A 563 -26.10 -5.20 35.91
N ASP A 564 -25.87 -3.90 35.92
CA ASP A 564 -25.35 -3.09 34.81
C ASP A 564 -23.79 -3.10 34.74
N SER A 565 -23.23 -3.32 33.56
CA SER A 565 -21.81 -3.14 33.26
C SER A 565 -21.57 -2.47 31.90
N ARG A 566 -20.49 -1.68 31.79
CA ARG A 566 -20.01 -1.10 30.52
C ARG A 566 -19.32 -2.14 29.63
N THR A 567 -19.99 -3.25 29.40
CA THR A 567 -19.51 -4.34 28.56
C THR A 567 -20.50 -4.61 27.44
N VAL A 568 -19.97 -4.87 26.24
CA VAL A 568 -20.75 -5.40 25.12
C VAL A 568 -20.12 -6.71 24.67
N CYS A 569 -20.94 -7.74 24.57
CA CYS A 569 -20.56 -9.02 24.01
C CYS A 569 -20.96 -9.08 22.53
N TRP A 570 -20.02 -9.39 21.64
CA TRP A 570 -20.25 -9.60 20.22
C TRP A 570 -20.30 -11.10 19.95
N VAL A 571 -21.52 -11.64 19.88
CA VAL A 571 -21.83 -13.05 19.69
C VAL A 571 -22.03 -13.31 18.19
N PRO A 572 -21.12 -14.02 17.52
CA PRO A 572 -21.27 -14.36 16.10
C PRO A 572 -22.25 -15.52 15.89
N ALA A 573 -22.79 -15.62 14.68
CA ALA A 573 -23.42 -16.86 14.24
C ALA A 573 -22.36 -17.90 13.89
N PHE A 574 -22.69 -19.18 14.00
CA PHE A 574 -21.70 -20.23 13.79
C PHE A 574 -21.44 -20.51 12.30
N PHE A 575 -20.19 -20.82 11.99
CA PHE A 575 -19.76 -21.25 10.67
C PHE A 575 -20.46 -22.53 10.22
N SER A 576 -20.82 -22.57 8.94
CA SER A 576 -21.31 -23.79 8.30
C SER A 576 -20.25 -24.89 8.32
N SER A 577 -20.67 -26.15 8.19
CA SER A 577 -19.76 -27.31 8.20
C SER A 577 -18.63 -27.18 7.17
N GLY A 578 -18.93 -26.68 5.97
CA GLY A 578 -17.94 -26.43 4.92
C GLY A 578 -16.87 -25.40 5.33
N VAL A 579 -17.28 -24.29 5.96
CA VAL A 579 -16.35 -23.27 6.47
C VAL A 579 -15.50 -23.83 7.61
N GLN A 580 -16.07 -24.67 8.48
CA GLN A 580 -15.30 -25.34 9.54
C GLN A 580 -14.25 -26.31 8.97
N THR A 581 -14.55 -27.03 7.89
CA THR A 581 -13.56 -27.86 7.18
C THR A 581 -12.45 -27.01 6.57
N GLN A 582 -12.79 -25.87 5.96
CA GLN A 582 -11.80 -24.93 5.42
C GLN A 582 -10.92 -24.31 6.50
N LEU A 583 -11.50 -23.99 7.67
CA LEU A 583 -10.77 -23.50 8.83
C LEU A 583 -9.74 -24.52 9.32
N GLY A 584 -10.15 -25.78 9.49
CA GLY A 584 -9.24 -26.85 9.87
C GLY A 584 -8.12 -27.06 8.85
N ARG A 585 -8.46 -27.00 7.55
CA ARG A 585 -7.46 -27.08 6.48
C ARG A 585 -6.47 -25.92 6.52
N LEU A 586 -6.92 -24.69 6.77
CA LEU A 586 -6.02 -23.54 6.90
C LEU A 586 -5.07 -23.70 8.09
N VAL A 587 -5.55 -24.17 9.23
CA VAL A 587 -4.71 -24.48 10.41
C VAL A 587 -3.54 -25.40 10.01
N VAL A 588 -3.85 -26.50 9.31
CA VAL A 588 -2.84 -27.47 8.87
C VAL A 588 -1.87 -26.85 7.85
N VAL A 589 -2.38 -26.12 6.85
CA VAL A 589 -1.55 -25.51 5.80
C VAL A 589 -0.61 -24.44 6.40
N GLU A 590 -1.10 -23.56 7.29
CA GLU A 590 -0.23 -22.58 7.96
C GLU A 590 0.85 -23.28 8.78
N HIS A 591 0.51 -24.38 9.46
CA HIS A 591 1.46 -25.14 10.25
C HIS A 591 2.56 -25.76 9.40
N VAL A 592 2.20 -26.39 8.26
CA VAL A 592 3.15 -27.04 7.34
C VAL A 592 4.08 -26.02 6.68
N LEU A 593 3.58 -24.82 6.35
CA LEU A 593 4.38 -23.77 5.72
C LEU A 593 5.33 -23.03 6.68
N GLN A 594 5.23 -23.25 7.99
CA GLN A 594 6.11 -22.62 8.98
C GLN A 594 7.49 -23.27 9.03
N GLY A 595 8.53 -22.47 8.75
CA GLY A 595 9.92 -22.91 8.86
C GLY A 595 10.24 -24.08 7.92
N GLU A 596 10.88 -25.12 8.46
CA GLU A 596 11.29 -26.32 7.73
C GLU A 596 10.28 -27.48 7.81
N ARG A 597 9.09 -27.28 8.41
CA ARG A 597 8.11 -28.35 8.65
C ARG A 597 7.60 -29.04 7.38
N LEU A 598 7.58 -28.33 6.25
CA LEU A 598 7.26 -28.94 4.96
C LEU A 598 8.24 -30.05 4.59
N ASP A 599 9.50 -29.95 5.01
CA ASP A 599 10.50 -30.98 4.77
C ASP A 599 10.23 -32.25 5.58
N ASP A 600 9.67 -32.11 6.79
CA ASP A 600 9.26 -33.23 7.64
C ASP A 600 8.00 -33.94 7.09
N TYR A 601 6.93 -33.18 6.82
CA TYR A 601 5.67 -33.76 6.34
C TYR A 601 5.73 -34.20 4.86
N GLY A 602 6.67 -33.62 4.10
CA GLY A 602 6.93 -33.87 2.68
C GLY A 602 8.15 -34.73 2.39
N ASP A 603 8.64 -35.53 3.35
CA ASP A 603 9.84 -36.38 3.18
C ASP A 603 9.78 -37.35 1.98
N HIS A 604 8.57 -37.77 1.60
CA HIS A 604 8.25 -38.63 0.46
C HIS A 604 8.35 -37.91 -0.89
N LEU A 605 8.47 -36.57 -0.89
CA LEU A 605 8.63 -35.74 -2.07
C LEU A 605 10.11 -35.42 -2.31
N SER A 606 10.50 -35.38 -3.59
CA SER A 606 11.85 -34.93 -3.96
C SER A 606 12.07 -33.47 -3.56
N VAL A 607 13.33 -33.02 -3.46
CA VAL A 607 13.65 -31.61 -3.12
C VAL A 607 13.00 -30.63 -4.10
N GLN A 608 12.97 -30.98 -5.39
CA GLN A 608 12.31 -30.18 -6.42
C GLN A 608 10.79 -30.16 -6.23
N ASP A 609 10.18 -31.31 -5.95
CA ASP A 609 8.73 -31.40 -5.71
C ASP A 609 8.31 -30.67 -4.44
N ARG A 610 9.14 -30.65 -3.39
CA ARG A 610 8.90 -29.86 -2.17
C ARG A 610 8.89 -28.36 -2.44
N ALA A 611 9.78 -27.87 -3.32
CA ALA A 611 9.75 -26.46 -3.72
C ALA A 611 8.45 -26.10 -4.46
N VAL A 612 7.96 -26.99 -5.32
CA VAL A 612 6.68 -26.84 -6.02
C VAL A 612 5.50 -26.93 -5.04
N ALA A 613 5.50 -27.92 -4.13
CA ALA A 613 4.50 -28.09 -3.08
C ALA A 613 4.37 -26.84 -2.21
N ARG A 614 5.49 -26.21 -1.84
CA ARG A 614 5.51 -24.95 -1.07
C ARG A 614 4.74 -23.85 -1.78
N GLY A 615 4.94 -23.70 -3.09
CA GLY A 615 4.21 -22.73 -3.91
C GLY A 615 2.70 -23.01 -3.95
N LEU A 616 2.30 -24.27 -4.15
CA LEU A 616 0.89 -24.67 -4.18
C LEU A 616 0.19 -24.50 -2.83
N LEU A 617 0.85 -24.88 -1.74
CA LEU A 617 0.34 -24.71 -0.38
C LEU A 617 0.22 -23.22 -0.02
N ALA A 618 1.14 -22.36 -0.47
CA ALA A 618 1.05 -20.91 -0.25
C ALA A 618 -0.11 -20.27 -1.05
N ASP A 619 -0.33 -20.70 -2.29
CA ASP A 619 -1.50 -20.30 -3.08
C ASP A 619 -2.81 -20.77 -2.38
N LEU A 620 -2.86 -22.01 -1.90
CA LEU A 620 -3.99 -22.57 -1.13
C LEU A 620 -4.23 -21.79 0.18
N GLN A 621 -3.17 -21.47 0.94
CA GLN A 621 -3.24 -20.67 2.16
C GLN A 621 -3.91 -19.31 1.87
N SER A 622 -3.48 -18.64 0.80
CA SER A 622 -4.01 -17.33 0.42
C SER A 622 -5.49 -17.40 0.06
N SER A 623 -5.91 -18.42 -0.69
CA SER A 623 -7.33 -18.64 -1.06
C SER A 623 -8.20 -18.98 0.16
N LEU A 624 -7.73 -19.86 1.04
CA LEU A 624 -8.43 -20.23 2.27
C LEU A 624 -8.59 -19.02 3.20
N ARG A 625 -7.53 -18.23 3.39
CA ARG A 625 -7.56 -17.02 4.21
C ARG A 625 -8.56 -15.99 3.68
N ALA A 626 -8.54 -15.71 2.38
CA ALA A 626 -9.49 -14.77 1.77
C ALA A 626 -10.95 -15.22 1.96
N THR A 627 -11.21 -16.52 1.81
CA THR A 627 -12.54 -17.11 2.00
C THR A 627 -12.99 -17.01 3.46
N LEU A 628 -12.12 -17.35 4.40
CA LEU A 628 -12.41 -17.31 5.83
C LEU A 628 -12.62 -15.88 6.35
N LEU A 629 -11.90 -14.88 5.84
CA LEU A 629 -12.16 -13.48 6.17
C LEU A 629 -13.57 -13.04 5.74
N GLY A 630 -14.03 -13.46 4.55
CA GLY A 630 -15.41 -13.25 4.12
C GLY A 630 -16.42 -13.96 5.03
N ALA A 631 -16.15 -15.20 5.42
CA ALA A 631 -17.01 -15.95 6.35
C ALA A 631 -17.08 -15.28 7.73
N VAL A 632 -15.96 -14.77 8.26
CA VAL A 632 -15.90 -14.00 9.50
C VAL A 632 -16.82 -12.77 9.40
N ARG A 633 -16.70 -11.96 8.34
CA ARG A 633 -17.54 -10.76 8.19
C ARG A 633 -19.04 -11.09 8.17
N GLN A 634 -19.43 -12.21 7.56
CA GLN A 634 -20.81 -12.71 7.59
C GLN A 634 -21.22 -13.22 8.99
N ALA A 635 -20.36 -13.98 9.66
CA ALA A 635 -20.62 -14.52 11.01
C ALA A 635 -20.79 -13.44 12.08
N TYR A 636 -20.12 -12.29 11.95
CA TYR A 636 -20.29 -11.16 12.89
C TYR A 636 -21.37 -10.15 12.47
N GLY A 637 -22.04 -10.38 11.33
CA GLY A 637 -23.13 -9.53 10.84
C GLY A 637 -22.68 -8.23 10.17
N VAL A 638 -21.40 -8.12 9.79
CA VAL A 638 -20.86 -6.97 9.05
C VAL A 638 -21.25 -7.06 7.57
N GLU A 639 -21.23 -8.27 7.02
CA GLU A 639 -21.78 -8.61 5.70
C GLU A 639 -23.08 -9.41 5.86
N ARG A 640 -23.95 -9.35 4.84
CA ARG A 640 -25.18 -10.14 4.83
C ARG A 640 -24.84 -11.63 4.88
N ALA A 641 -25.43 -12.35 5.83
CA ALA A 641 -25.25 -13.79 5.96
C ALA A 641 -25.67 -14.51 4.67
N GLY A 642 -24.77 -15.35 4.15
CA GLY A 642 -25.02 -16.33 3.09
C GLY A 642 -24.65 -17.73 3.56
N ASP A 643 -24.23 -18.59 2.64
CA ASP A 643 -23.94 -20.02 2.89
C ASP A 643 -22.74 -20.29 3.82
N ALA A 644 -22.01 -19.24 4.23
CA ALA A 644 -20.88 -19.35 5.14
C ALA A 644 -21.31 -19.57 6.61
N VAL A 645 -22.56 -19.24 6.93
CA VAL A 645 -23.13 -19.36 8.27
C VAL A 645 -24.14 -20.51 8.28
N ASP A 646 -24.16 -21.28 9.35
CA ASP A 646 -25.18 -22.30 9.55
C ASP A 646 -26.54 -21.65 9.84
N ALA A 647 -27.54 -21.95 9.00
CA ALA A 647 -28.88 -21.38 9.12
C ALA A 647 -29.56 -21.74 10.45
N SER A 648 -29.25 -22.90 11.06
CA SER A 648 -29.80 -23.26 12.38
C SER A 648 -29.15 -22.48 13.53
N HIS A 649 -28.03 -21.82 13.28
CA HIS A 649 -27.29 -21.01 14.27
C HIS A 649 -27.33 -19.52 13.94
N GLY A 650 -28.29 -19.08 13.12
CA GLY A 650 -28.51 -17.68 12.81
C GLY A 650 -29.03 -16.92 14.04
N ILE A 651 -28.40 -15.79 14.36
CA ILE A 651 -28.84 -14.88 15.42
C ILE A 651 -29.08 -13.50 14.80
N ASP A 652 -30.22 -12.91 15.14
CA ASP A 652 -30.62 -11.56 14.73
C ASP A 652 -29.84 -10.50 15.52
N GLU A 653 -29.81 -10.58 16.85
CA GLU A 653 -29.09 -9.65 17.74
C GLU A 653 -27.71 -10.17 18.14
N ARG A 654 -26.68 -9.77 17.39
CA ARG A 654 -25.28 -10.20 17.61
C ARG A 654 -24.53 -9.38 18.67
N LEU A 655 -25.03 -8.17 18.98
CA LEU A 655 -24.43 -7.30 19.98
C LEU A 655 -25.29 -7.33 21.24
N GLN A 656 -24.71 -7.87 22.30
CA GLN A 656 -25.37 -8.10 23.58
C GLN A 656 -24.78 -7.14 24.63
N PRO A 657 -25.36 -5.94 24.80
CA PRO A 657 -24.93 -5.03 25.86
C PRO A 657 -25.31 -5.61 27.24
N LEU A 658 -24.38 -5.53 28.18
CA LEU A 658 -24.62 -5.84 29.59
C LEU A 658 -25.11 -4.61 30.39
N ARG A 659 -25.43 -3.54 29.66
CA ARG A 659 -25.98 -2.30 30.20
C ARG A 659 -27.45 -2.17 29.86
N ASP A 660 -28.26 -1.95 30.89
CA ASP A 660 -29.70 -1.81 30.72
C ASP A 660 -30.05 -0.58 29.87
N GLY A 661 -31.03 -0.74 28.98
CA GLY A 661 -31.55 0.33 28.13
C GLY A 661 -30.66 0.75 26.96
N LEU A 662 -29.54 0.05 26.73
CA LEU A 662 -28.67 0.28 25.57
C LEU A 662 -29.11 -0.61 24.39
N THR A 663 -29.41 0.01 23.25
CA THR A 663 -29.70 -0.71 21.99
C THR A 663 -28.58 -0.42 21.00
N LEU A 664 -27.96 -1.48 20.47
CA LEU A 664 -26.84 -1.38 19.54
C LEU A 664 -27.22 -2.01 18.22
N GLN A 665 -26.61 -1.53 17.15
CA GLN A 665 -26.71 -2.13 15.82
C GLN A 665 -25.31 -2.44 15.31
N VAL A 666 -25.14 -3.59 14.66
CA VAL A 666 -23.90 -3.90 13.97
C VAL A 666 -23.78 -2.91 12.80
N PRO A 667 -22.78 -2.01 12.79
CA PRO A 667 -22.65 -1.06 11.69
C PRO A 667 -22.35 -1.81 10.40
N VAL A 668 -23.16 -1.57 9.37
CA VAL A 668 -22.90 -2.08 8.03
C VAL A 668 -21.78 -1.24 7.43
N GLY A 669 -20.57 -1.80 7.41
CA GLY A 669 -19.35 -1.17 6.88
C GLY A 669 -18.78 -1.93 5.69
N ALA A 670 -17.80 -1.33 4.99
CA ALA A 670 -17.04 -2.04 3.96
C ALA A 670 -16.06 -3.06 4.56
N SER A 671 -15.68 -2.87 5.84
CA SER A 671 -14.73 -3.72 6.56
C SER A 671 -15.15 -3.98 8.02
N MET A 672 -14.53 -4.97 8.65
CA MET A 672 -14.75 -5.26 10.07
C MET A 672 -14.21 -4.14 10.99
N ALA A 673 -13.12 -3.48 10.62
CA ALA A 673 -12.57 -2.33 11.34
C ALA A 673 -13.58 -1.17 11.38
N ASP A 674 -14.29 -0.91 10.28
CA ASP A 674 -15.33 0.12 10.25
C ASP A 674 -16.49 -0.25 11.17
N ALA A 675 -16.90 -1.52 11.18
CA ALA A 675 -17.94 -2.02 12.07
C ALA A 675 -17.55 -1.90 13.54
N PHE A 676 -16.31 -2.27 13.89
CA PHE A 676 -15.80 -2.10 15.26
C PHE A 676 -15.70 -0.61 15.65
N SER A 677 -15.18 0.26 14.77
CA SER A 677 -15.14 1.70 15.01
C SER A 677 -16.55 2.28 15.21
N GLY A 678 -17.52 1.86 14.39
CA GLY A 678 -18.92 2.28 14.52
C GLY A 678 -19.58 1.77 15.81
N LEU A 679 -19.24 0.56 16.28
CA LEU A 679 -19.69 0.04 17.56
C LEU A 679 -19.20 0.91 18.71
N VAL A 680 -17.89 1.17 18.79
CA VAL A 680 -17.35 1.95 19.92
C VAL A 680 -17.80 3.41 19.88
N LYS A 681 -18.08 3.96 18.68
CA LYS A 681 -18.76 5.26 18.53
C LYS A 681 -20.16 5.25 19.14
N GLN A 682 -20.99 4.25 18.82
CA GLN A 682 -22.34 4.11 19.41
C GLN A 682 -22.28 4.02 20.94
N LEU A 683 -21.30 3.29 21.48
CA LEU A 683 -21.11 3.16 22.92
C LEU A 683 -20.81 4.50 23.60
N LEU A 684 -19.93 5.30 23.01
CA LEU A 684 -19.59 6.62 23.53
C LEU A 684 -20.68 7.67 23.29
N ASP A 685 -21.38 7.62 22.15
CA ASP A 685 -22.51 8.51 21.89
C ASP A 685 -23.66 8.25 22.89
N ALA A 686 -23.90 6.99 23.28
CA ALA A 686 -24.86 6.65 24.33
C ALA A 686 -24.36 7.06 25.74
N GLN A 687 -23.06 6.94 26.01
CA GLN A 687 -22.48 7.32 27.30
C GLN A 687 -22.41 8.83 27.50
N TYR A 688 -22.14 9.59 26.43
CA TYR A 688 -21.81 11.01 26.44
C TYR A 688 -22.53 11.76 25.31
N PRO A 689 -23.88 11.83 25.35
CA PRO A 689 -24.69 12.32 24.23
C PRO A 689 -24.46 13.78 23.87
N LYS A 690 -23.95 14.59 24.80
CA LYS A 690 -23.66 16.02 24.60
C LYS A 690 -22.20 16.34 24.33
N HIS A 691 -21.32 15.34 24.20
CA HIS A 691 -19.91 15.59 23.96
C HIS A 691 -19.70 16.50 22.72
N PRO A 692 -18.90 17.57 22.84
CA PRO A 692 -18.64 18.50 21.74
C PRO A 692 -17.98 17.80 20.54
N LEU A 693 -18.28 18.25 19.33
CA LEU A 693 -17.62 17.74 18.13
C LEU A 693 -16.41 18.63 17.82
N PHE A 694 -15.20 18.18 18.16
CA PHE A 694 -13.98 18.89 17.78
C PHE A 694 -13.57 18.55 16.35
N GLU A 695 -13.30 19.56 15.52
CA GLU A 695 -12.79 19.37 14.15
C GLU A 695 -11.32 18.91 14.12
N ILE A 696 -10.60 19.09 15.22
CA ILE A 696 -9.21 18.63 15.40
C ILE A 696 -9.10 17.88 16.72
N GLU A 697 -8.05 17.08 16.85
CA GLU A 697 -7.74 16.42 18.11
C GLU A 697 -7.41 17.46 19.21
N ALA A 698 -8.06 17.37 20.36
CA ALA A 698 -7.84 18.25 21.51
C ALA A 698 -6.50 17.96 22.21
N ARG A 699 -5.39 18.46 21.65
CA ARG A 699 -4.05 18.24 22.20
C ARG A 699 -3.69 19.28 23.28
N PRO A 700 -2.86 18.93 24.29
CA PRO A 700 -2.48 19.85 25.36
C PRO A 700 -1.90 21.19 24.87
N ARG A 701 -1.10 21.19 23.80
CA ARG A 701 -0.57 22.42 23.18
C ARG A 701 -1.68 23.34 22.68
N ASP A 702 -2.67 22.77 22.00
CA ASP A 702 -3.76 23.54 21.39
C ASP A 702 -4.69 24.08 22.49
N LEU A 703 -4.94 23.31 23.55
CA LEU A 703 -5.66 23.76 24.73
C LEU A 703 -4.95 24.90 25.48
N LYS A 704 -3.61 24.89 25.57
CA LYS A 704 -2.83 25.99 26.16
C LYS A 704 -3.00 27.30 25.36
N VAL A 705 -3.00 27.22 24.03
CA VAL A 705 -3.28 28.38 23.16
C VAL A 705 -4.70 28.91 23.42
N VAL A 706 -5.69 28.02 23.53
CA VAL A 706 -7.06 28.42 23.88
C VAL A 706 -7.09 29.11 25.24
N LEU A 707 -6.41 28.55 26.26
CA LEU A 707 -6.35 29.13 27.60
C LEU A 707 -5.79 30.56 27.58
N GLU A 708 -4.67 30.77 26.89
CA GLU A 708 -4.04 32.10 26.76
C GLU A 708 -5.01 33.14 26.20
N GLU A 709 -5.72 32.81 25.12
CA GLU A 709 -6.64 33.77 24.48
C GLU A 709 -7.93 33.97 25.29
N VAL A 710 -8.49 32.94 25.92
CA VAL A 710 -9.69 33.13 26.76
C VAL A 710 -9.39 33.95 28.02
N LEU A 711 -8.21 33.80 28.63
CA LEU A 711 -7.79 34.64 29.76
C LEU A 711 -7.57 36.09 29.32
N ARG A 712 -6.94 36.33 28.16
CA ARG A 712 -6.88 37.69 27.57
C ARG A 712 -8.26 38.28 27.33
N ALA A 713 -9.25 37.45 26.98
CA ALA A 713 -10.62 37.90 26.80
C ALA A 713 -11.30 38.25 28.12
N VAL A 714 -11.00 37.56 29.23
CA VAL A 714 -11.52 37.91 30.57
C VAL A 714 -11.04 39.31 30.99
N ASP A 715 -9.80 39.66 30.68
CA ASP A 715 -9.22 40.98 31.00
C ASP A 715 -9.77 42.13 30.12
N ALA A 716 -10.47 41.82 29.02
CA ALA A 716 -11.00 42.82 28.10
C ALA A 716 -12.35 43.39 28.60
N PRO A 717 -12.60 44.72 28.53
CA PRO A 717 -13.80 45.35 29.09
C PRO A 717 -15.15 44.80 28.62
N ASN A 718 -15.19 44.18 27.44
CA ASN A 718 -16.39 43.60 26.82
C ASN A 718 -16.22 42.11 26.46
N GLY A 719 -15.22 41.42 27.03
CA GLY A 719 -14.96 40.02 26.70
C GLY A 719 -14.49 39.79 25.25
N ARG A 720 -14.15 40.86 24.52
CA ARG A 720 -13.86 40.82 23.08
C ARG A 720 -12.40 41.17 22.83
N ILE A 721 -11.70 40.27 22.15
CA ILE A 721 -10.30 40.45 21.77
C ILE A 721 -10.10 40.15 20.30
N GLU A 722 -9.11 40.78 19.68
CA GLU A 722 -8.62 40.35 18.38
C GLU A 722 -7.62 39.19 18.56
N VAL A 723 -7.91 38.08 17.88
CA VAL A 723 -7.06 36.87 17.94
C VAL A 723 -6.10 36.87 16.75
N PRO A 724 -4.80 36.56 16.94
CA PRO A 724 -3.85 36.39 15.85
C PRO A 724 -4.30 35.37 14.81
N THR A 725 -4.08 35.65 13.52
CA THR A 725 -4.60 34.86 12.39
C THR A 725 -4.25 33.37 12.46
N ASP A 726 -3.04 33.03 12.96
CA ASP A 726 -2.55 31.66 13.14
C ASP A 726 -3.29 30.90 14.26
N ARG A 727 -3.82 31.61 15.26
CA ARG A 727 -4.54 31.04 16.42
C ARG A 727 -6.06 30.92 16.19
N ARG A 728 -6.65 31.71 15.29
CA ARG A 728 -8.10 31.74 15.00
C ARG A 728 -8.70 30.36 14.69
N LYS A 729 -7.98 29.55 13.91
CA LYS A 729 -8.45 28.19 13.57
C LYS A 729 -8.56 27.28 14.80
N VAL A 730 -7.62 27.38 15.73
CA VAL A 730 -7.64 26.59 16.98
C VAL A 730 -8.79 27.06 17.88
N MET A 731 -8.98 28.37 18.02
CA MET A 731 -10.11 28.94 18.76
C MET A 731 -11.45 28.47 18.20
N LYS A 732 -11.64 28.55 16.88
CA LYS A 732 -12.88 28.09 16.23
C LYS A 732 -13.14 26.60 16.44
N ARG A 733 -12.10 25.76 16.38
CA ARG A 733 -12.25 24.30 16.38
C ARG A 733 -12.29 23.65 17.76
N LEU A 734 -11.85 24.35 18.80
CA LEU A 734 -11.81 23.84 20.18
C LEU A 734 -12.58 24.72 21.17
N ALA A 735 -12.42 26.05 21.13
CA ALA A 735 -13.06 26.95 22.08
C ALA A 735 -14.58 27.08 21.85
N GLU A 736 -15.03 27.16 20.59
CA GLU A 736 -16.46 27.22 20.27
C GLU A 736 -17.20 25.92 20.65
N PRO A 737 -16.74 24.71 20.28
CA PRO A 737 -17.44 23.49 20.66
C PRO A 737 -17.45 23.27 22.18
N LEU A 738 -16.42 23.70 22.91
CA LEU A 738 -16.42 23.72 24.38
C LEU A 738 -17.38 24.75 24.97
N GLY A 739 -17.92 25.68 24.17
CA GLY A 739 -18.81 26.74 24.65
C GLY A 739 -18.10 27.81 25.47
N LEU A 740 -16.82 28.07 25.20
CA LEU A 740 -16.04 29.12 25.88
C LEU A 740 -16.30 30.51 25.27
N GLY A 741 -16.76 30.57 24.03
CA GLY A 741 -16.98 31.80 23.29
C GLY A 741 -17.20 31.55 21.80
N GLN A 742 -17.29 32.61 21.00
CA GLN A 742 -17.46 32.56 19.55
C GLN A 742 -16.29 33.27 18.85
N GLN A 743 -15.66 32.61 17.88
CA GLN A 743 -14.61 33.13 17.03
C GLN A 743 -15.21 33.61 15.70
N HIS A 744 -15.30 34.93 15.52
CA HIS A 744 -15.61 35.53 14.22
C HIS A 744 -14.33 35.71 13.37
N ASP A 745 -14.42 36.37 12.21
CA ASP A 745 -13.29 36.51 11.28
C ASP A 745 -12.04 37.18 11.88
N SER A 746 -12.23 38.10 12.84
CA SER A 746 -11.16 38.79 13.58
C SER A 746 -11.34 38.67 15.11
N PRO A 747 -12.50 39.04 15.68
CA PRO A 747 -12.66 39.03 17.13
C PRO A 747 -13.11 37.67 17.67
N PHE A 748 -12.58 37.30 18.84
CA PHE A 748 -13.19 36.30 19.72
C PHE A 748 -14.04 37.01 20.77
N ILE A 749 -15.22 36.48 21.05
CA ILE A 749 -16.14 36.98 22.09
C ILE A 749 -16.32 35.88 23.14
N LEU A 750 -15.92 36.16 24.38
CA LEU A 750 -16.02 35.25 25.52
C LEU A 750 -17.48 34.97 25.90
N SER A 751 -17.79 33.74 26.29
CA SER A 751 -19.10 33.33 26.77
C SER A 751 -19.18 33.28 28.30
N ASP A 752 -20.35 33.59 28.85
CA ASP A 752 -20.69 33.40 30.27
C ASP A 752 -21.28 32.01 30.58
N ARG A 753 -21.43 31.11 29.58
CA ARG A 753 -22.09 29.80 29.73
C ARG A 753 -21.61 29.02 30.96
N TRP A 754 -20.29 28.83 31.06
CA TRP A 754 -19.69 28.05 32.15
C TRP A 754 -19.74 28.79 33.49
N ARG A 755 -19.58 30.11 33.46
CA ARG A 755 -19.78 30.99 34.62
C ARG A 755 -21.16 30.83 35.22
N GLU A 756 -22.20 30.93 34.41
CA GLU A 756 -23.59 30.77 34.85
C GLU A 756 -23.89 29.35 35.32
N HIS A 757 -23.42 28.34 34.59
CA HIS A 757 -23.68 26.92 34.90
C HIS A 757 -23.04 26.51 36.23
N LEU A 758 -21.73 26.74 36.39
CA LEU A 758 -21.00 26.35 37.58
C LEU A 758 -21.37 27.21 38.80
N SER A 759 -21.69 28.50 38.62
CA SER A 759 -22.20 29.34 39.72
C SER A 759 -23.55 28.83 40.23
N ARG A 760 -24.45 28.40 39.34
CA ARG A 760 -25.72 27.77 39.73
C ARG A 760 -25.50 26.44 40.46
N ALA A 761 -24.54 25.62 40.01
CA ALA A 761 -24.19 24.37 40.69
C ALA A 761 -23.63 24.61 42.11
N ILE A 762 -22.76 25.62 42.28
CA ILE A 762 -22.24 26.05 43.59
C ILE A 762 -23.39 26.55 44.48
N GLY A 763 -24.31 27.36 43.94
CA GLY A 763 -25.48 27.85 44.68
C GLY A 763 -26.36 26.72 45.22
N ARG A 764 -26.71 25.74 44.37
CA ARG A 764 -27.50 24.56 44.77
C ARG A 764 -26.84 23.77 45.90
N ARG A 765 -25.51 23.60 45.88
CA ARG A 765 -24.77 22.89 46.94
C ARG A 765 -24.74 23.66 48.26
N ARG A 766 -24.56 24.98 48.20
CA ARG A 766 -24.64 25.84 49.40
C ARG A 766 -26.01 25.80 50.05
N GLU A 767 -27.08 25.77 49.26
CA GLU A 767 -28.46 25.59 49.76
C GLU A 767 -28.65 24.21 50.44
N GLN A 768 -27.92 23.19 50.01
CA GLN A 768 -27.89 21.85 50.59
C GLN A 768 -26.98 21.74 51.84
N GLY A 769 -26.37 22.85 52.29
CA GLY A 769 -25.55 22.91 53.50
C GLY A 769 -24.07 22.59 53.28
N GLU A 770 -23.60 22.42 52.04
CA GLU A 770 -22.17 22.25 51.73
C GLU A 770 -21.45 23.60 51.77
N THR A 771 -20.42 23.72 52.62
CA THR A 771 -19.68 24.98 52.83
C THR A 771 -18.47 25.14 51.91
N THR A 772 -17.90 24.04 51.41
CA THR A 772 -16.74 24.02 50.52
C THR A 772 -17.11 23.33 49.20
N VAL A 773 -16.54 23.82 48.09
CA VAL A 773 -16.72 23.21 46.77
C VAL A 773 -15.36 22.84 46.21
N THR A 774 -15.20 21.56 45.89
CA THR A 774 -13.97 21.01 45.34
C THR A 774 -13.99 20.98 43.81
N VAL A 775 -12.81 20.84 43.20
CA VAL A 775 -12.68 20.61 41.74
C VAL A 775 -13.44 19.36 41.31
N GLY A 776 -13.39 18.27 42.09
CA GLY A 776 -14.15 17.05 41.80
C GLY A 776 -15.66 17.28 41.76
N ASP A 777 -16.15 18.18 42.62
CA ASP A 777 -17.56 18.58 42.63
C ASP A 777 -17.92 19.38 41.36
N LEU A 778 -17.05 20.27 40.92
CA LEU A 778 -17.26 21.05 39.70
C LEU A 778 -17.15 20.19 38.44
N ARG A 779 -16.25 19.19 38.41
CA ARG A 779 -16.19 18.20 37.31
C ARG A 779 -17.49 17.41 37.19
N ARG A 780 -18.07 16.97 38.31
CA ARG A 780 -19.41 16.36 38.33
C ARG A 780 -20.49 17.30 37.82
N ALA A 781 -20.38 18.60 38.10
CA ALA A 781 -21.31 19.60 37.59
C ALA A 781 -21.14 19.86 36.09
N ILE A 782 -19.94 19.69 35.51
CA ILE A 782 -19.74 19.78 34.05
C ILE A 782 -20.57 18.71 33.31
N ASP A 783 -20.73 17.53 33.89
CA ASP A 783 -21.49 16.40 33.31
C ASP A 783 -22.99 16.39 33.72
N ASP A 784 -23.48 17.38 34.47
CA ASP A 784 -24.91 17.54 34.87
C ASP A 784 -25.58 18.62 33.97
N PRO A 785 -26.77 18.39 33.39
CA PRO A 785 -27.64 17.20 33.51
C PRO A 785 -27.33 16.05 32.56
N GLU A 786 -26.65 16.32 31.45
CA GLU A 786 -26.27 15.30 30.47
C GLU A 786 -24.75 15.24 30.37
N PRO A 787 -24.16 14.03 30.46
CA PRO A 787 -22.72 13.91 30.56
C PRO A 787 -22.04 14.28 29.24
N LEU A 788 -21.02 15.14 29.35
CA LEU A 788 -20.16 15.55 28.24
C LEU A 788 -19.00 14.60 28.08
N GLY A 789 -18.48 14.02 29.16
CA GLY A 789 -17.38 13.05 29.12
C GLY A 789 -16.04 13.65 28.72
N LEU A 790 -15.83 14.95 28.94
CA LEU A 790 -14.59 15.65 28.65
C LEU A 790 -13.41 15.03 29.42
N HIS A 791 -12.21 14.99 28.83
CA HIS A 791 -11.03 14.57 29.58
C HIS A 791 -10.59 15.68 30.56
N LYS A 792 -9.72 15.31 31.52
CA LYS A 792 -9.25 16.23 32.56
C LYS A 792 -8.67 17.54 31.97
N PRO A 793 -7.87 17.55 30.89
CA PRO A 793 -7.35 18.80 30.33
C PRO A 793 -8.42 19.81 29.90
N GLU A 794 -9.49 19.34 29.24
CA GLU A 794 -10.60 20.15 28.77
C GLU A 794 -11.46 20.64 29.94
N GLN A 795 -11.67 19.80 30.96
CA GLN A 795 -12.32 20.20 32.21
C GLN A 795 -11.48 21.27 32.94
N ASN A 796 -10.16 21.08 33.04
CA ASN A 796 -9.25 22.02 33.71
C ASN A 796 -9.27 23.39 33.04
N LEU A 797 -9.30 23.42 31.70
CA LEU A 797 -9.47 24.65 30.94
C LEU A 797 -10.74 25.42 31.34
N ILE A 798 -11.88 24.72 31.40
CA ILE A 798 -13.17 25.29 31.81
C ILE A 798 -13.09 25.83 33.24
N LEU A 799 -12.49 25.06 34.16
CA LEU A 799 -12.40 25.43 35.57
C LEU A 799 -11.45 26.60 35.83
N ILE A 800 -10.31 26.67 35.12
CA ILE A 800 -9.41 27.83 35.20
C ILE A 800 -10.10 29.09 34.66
N LEU A 801 -10.78 28.99 33.51
CA LEU A 801 -11.57 30.11 32.98
C LEU A 801 -12.66 30.56 33.97
N PHE A 802 -13.38 29.61 34.56
CA PHE A 802 -14.41 29.88 35.54
C PHE A 802 -13.88 30.61 36.78
N ALA A 803 -12.74 30.16 37.32
CA ALA A 803 -12.09 30.79 38.45
C ALA A 803 -11.74 32.25 38.14
N GLU A 804 -11.17 32.52 36.96
CA GLU A 804 -10.82 33.87 36.54
C GLU A 804 -12.06 34.76 36.34
N GLN A 805 -13.10 34.26 35.66
CA GLN A 805 -14.37 34.98 35.43
C GLN A 805 -15.12 35.32 36.73
N THR A 806 -14.82 34.62 37.84
CA THR A 806 -15.49 34.81 39.13
C THR A 806 -14.58 35.40 40.21
N GLY A 807 -13.31 35.68 39.89
CA GLY A 807 -12.33 36.19 40.85
C GLY A 807 -12.03 35.21 41.99
N GLN A 808 -12.13 33.90 41.73
CA GLN A 808 -11.84 32.85 42.70
C GLN A 808 -10.44 32.28 42.47
N ALA A 809 -9.84 31.78 43.54
CA ALA A 809 -8.53 31.13 43.51
C ALA A 809 -8.66 29.68 43.98
N PHE A 810 -7.81 28.81 43.44
CA PHE A 810 -7.70 27.44 43.91
C PHE A 810 -6.87 27.40 45.20
N SER A 811 -7.32 26.64 46.19
CA SER A 811 -6.64 26.44 47.46
C SER A 811 -6.52 24.96 47.81
N SER A 812 -5.43 24.61 48.49
CA SER A 812 -5.25 23.31 49.14
C SER A 812 -4.78 23.52 50.56
N ARG A 813 -5.47 22.91 51.54
CA ARG A 813 -5.14 23.02 52.98
C ARG A 813 -4.97 24.49 53.44
N GLY A 814 -5.77 25.40 52.87
CA GLY A 814 -5.76 26.84 53.19
C GLY A 814 -4.66 27.68 52.51
N GLY A 815 -3.80 27.08 51.67
CA GLY A 815 -2.80 27.81 50.87
C GLY A 815 -3.22 27.94 49.40
N PRO A 816 -2.81 29.00 48.67
CA PRO A 816 -3.12 29.16 47.26
C PRO A 816 -2.36 28.14 46.39
N VAL A 817 -3.02 27.62 45.35
CA VAL A 817 -2.45 26.69 44.36
C VAL A 817 -2.75 27.22 42.97
N GLN A 818 -1.78 27.15 42.06
CA GLN A 818 -1.96 27.50 40.65
C GLN A 818 -2.03 26.22 39.80
N PRO A 819 -3.23 25.75 39.45
CA PRO A 819 -3.37 24.57 38.61
C PRO A 819 -3.00 24.88 37.16
N THR A 820 -2.67 23.84 36.41
CA THR A 820 -2.44 23.93 34.97
C THR A 820 -3.45 23.07 34.23
N ILE A 821 -3.53 23.22 32.91
CA ILE A 821 -4.35 22.34 32.06
C ILE A 821 -4.03 20.86 32.29
N GLU A 822 -2.75 20.53 32.54
CA GLU A 822 -2.31 19.14 32.72
C GLU A 822 -2.48 18.63 34.15
N ARG A 823 -2.46 19.52 35.16
CA ARG A 823 -2.41 19.16 36.57
C ARG A 823 -3.38 20.00 37.41
N MET A 824 -4.45 19.34 37.86
CA MET A 824 -5.44 19.89 38.77
C MET A 824 -6.08 18.73 39.55
N ASP A 825 -5.78 18.67 40.84
CA ASP A 825 -6.26 17.62 41.74
C ASP A 825 -7.73 17.84 42.09
N ASP A 826 -8.46 16.75 42.32
CA ASP A 826 -9.92 16.79 42.57
C ASP A 826 -10.25 17.42 43.93
N GLU A 827 -9.32 17.38 44.89
CA GLU A 827 -9.45 17.89 46.25
C GLU A 827 -9.19 19.39 46.39
N LEU A 828 -8.77 20.07 45.31
CA LEU A 828 -8.57 21.52 45.34
C LEU A 828 -9.90 22.23 45.59
N GLU A 829 -9.89 23.18 46.52
CA GLU A 829 -11.06 24.01 46.85
C GLU A 829 -11.04 25.30 46.05
N LEU A 830 -12.21 25.77 45.64
CA LEU A 830 -12.35 27.05 44.96
C LEU A 830 -12.87 28.11 45.95
N VAL A 831 -12.02 29.08 46.28
CA VAL A 831 -12.28 30.08 47.33
C VAL A 831 -12.25 31.48 46.72
N LEU A 832 -13.12 32.38 47.18
CA LEU A 832 -13.10 33.77 46.74
C LEU A 832 -11.78 34.43 47.15
N ALA A 833 -11.06 35.01 46.20
CA ALA A 833 -9.76 35.58 46.50
C ALA A 833 -9.90 36.88 47.32
N ASN A 834 -9.17 36.98 48.43
CA ASN A 834 -8.99 38.24 49.13
C ASN A 834 -7.97 39.08 48.34
N LEU A 835 -8.39 40.22 47.79
CA LEU A 835 -7.57 41.10 46.94
C LEU A 835 -7.51 42.51 47.53
N PRO A 836 -6.38 43.23 47.40
CA PRO A 836 -6.28 44.63 47.84
C PRO A 836 -7.26 45.51 47.06
N SER A 837 -7.58 46.69 47.57
CA SER A 837 -8.40 47.66 46.84
C SER A 837 -7.72 48.08 45.53
N GLN A 838 -8.49 48.53 44.52
CA GLN A 838 -7.92 48.98 43.25
C GLN A 838 -6.97 50.18 43.45
N GLU A 839 -7.35 51.10 44.34
CA GLU A 839 -6.54 52.26 44.71
C GLU A 839 -5.22 51.84 45.37
N ASP A 840 -5.27 50.95 46.37
CA ASP A 840 -4.08 50.44 47.05
C ASP A 840 -3.15 49.69 46.07
N TRP A 841 -3.71 48.93 45.11
CA TRP A 841 -2.95 48.18 44.10
C TRP A 841 -2.16 49.09 43.14
N ASP A 842 -2.80 50.12 42.59
CA ASP A 842 -2.17 51.01 41.63
C ASP A 842 -1.10 51.90 42.30
N VAL A 843 -1.36 52.36 43.52
CA VAL A 843 -0.39 53.12 44.32
C VAL A 843 0.80 52.24 44.70
N ALA A 844 0.57 51.01 45.18
CA ALA A 844 1.62 50.10 45.58
C ALA A 844 2.52 49.70 44.40
N ARG A 845 1.96 49.46 43.20
CA ARG A 845 2.75 49.20 41.98
C ARG A 845 3.67 50.34 41.62
N THR A 846 3.16 51.57 41.67
CA THR A 846 3.94 52.78 41.38
C THR A 846 5.08 52.93 42.38
N ARG A 847 4.80 52.77 43.67
CA ARG A 847 5.81 52.85 44.74
C ARG A 847 6.81 51.70 44.72
N ALA A 848 6.41 50.49 44.35
CA ALA A 848 7.32 49.35 44.19
C ALA A 848 8.40 49.64 43.13
N ALA A 849 8.03 50.30 42.04
CA ALA A 849 8.96 50.73 41.01
C ALA A 849 9.83 51.90 41.47
N GLU A 850 9.25 52.96 42.04
CA GLU A 850 9.99 54.18 42.43
C GLU A 850 10.93 53.99 43.63
N VAL A 851 10.51 53.21 44.64
CA VAL A 851 11.24 53.07 45.90
C VAL A 851 12.19 51.87 45.87
N PHE A 852 11.75 50.73 45.33
CA PHE A 852 12.51 49.47 45.39
C PHE A 852 13.07 49.02 44.03
N GLY A 853 12.78 49.73 42.95
CA GLY A 853 13.23 49.38 41.60
C GLY A 853 12.64 48.05 41.10
N VAL A 854 11.48 47.63 41.62
CA VAL A 854 10.77 46.44 41.15
C VAL A 854 10.00 46.83 39.89
N ALA A 855 10.42 46.31 38.74
CA ALA A 855 9.80 46.62 37.45
C ALA A 855 8.29 46.36 37.48
N ALA A 856 7.53 47.18 36.73
CA ALA A 856 6.08 47.08 36.64
C ALA A 856 5.66 45.67 36.17
N GLN A 857 5.23 44.83 37.11
CA GLN A 857 4.63 43.54 36.84
C GLN A 857 3.22 43.73 36.24
N ASN A 858 2.60 42.61 35.83
CA ASN A 858 1.27 42.57 35.22
C ASN A 858 0.29 43.57 35.89
N PRO A 859 -0.34 44.50 35.13
CA PRO A 859 -1.25 45.48 35.70
C PRO A 859 -2.52 44.87 36.31
N ALA A 860 -2.87 43.63 35.94
CA ALA A 860 -4.06 42.95 36.42
C ALA A 860 -4.05 42.72 37.94
N ARG A 861 -5.13 43.11 38.61
CA ARG A 861 -5.38 42.91 40.04
C ARG A 861 -5.98 41.52 40.27
N ASN A 862 -5.12 40.51 40.35
CA ASN A 862 -5.50 39.12 40.64
C ASN A 862 -4.53 38.48 41.68
N PRO A 863 -4.86 37.31 42.25
CA PRO A 863 -4.10 36.71 43.35
C PRO A 863 -2.64 36.45 42.97
N THR A 864 -2.41 36.04 41.73
CA THR A 864 -1.08 35.74 41.18
C THR A 864 -0.22 36.99 41.12
N SER A 865 -0.75 38.08 40.56
CA SER A 865 -0.04 39.35 40.48
C SER A 865 0.29 39.89 41.87
N VAL A 866 -0.63 39.76 42.84
CA VAL A 866 -0.42 40.18 44.23
C VAL A 866 0.72 39.39 44.87
N GLU A 867 0.73 38.07 44.75
CA GLU A 867 1.79 37.23 45.36
C GLU A 867 3.15 37.41 44.67
N THR A 868 3.16 37.60 43.35
CA THR A 868 4.41 37.83 42.58
C THR A 868 5.05 39.17 42.96
N LEU A 869 4.25 40.22 43.12
CA LEU A 869 4.73 41.52 43.56
C LEU A 869 5.19 41.45 45.03
N ALA A 870 4.43 40.80 45.91
CA ALA A 870 4.80 40.60 47.30
C ALA A 870 6.14 39.84 47.44
N THR A 871 6.36 38.79 46.65
CA THR A 871 7.61 38.00 46.67
C THR A 871 8.82 38.83 46.20
N ALA A 872 8.66 39.59 45.11
CA ALA A 872 9.71 40.48 44.62
C ALA A 872 10.05 41.59 45.63
N LEU A 873 9.03 42.15 46.30
CA LEU A 873 9.20 43.15 47.35
C LEU A 873 9.92 42.58 48.58
N ARG A 874 9.51 41.41 49.08
CA ARG A 874 10.18 40.73 50.21
C ARG A 874 11.68 40.59 49.97
N THR A 875 12.07 40.14 48.77
CA THR A 875 13.48 39.97 48.39
C THR A 875 14.27 41.29 48.47
N LYS A 876 13.70 42.41 47.99
CA LYS A 876 14.34 43.73 48.03
C LYS A 876 14.39 44.31 49.44
N VAL A 877 13.30 44.15 50.19
CA VAL A 877 13.15 44.64 51.56
C VAL A 877 14.09 43.92 52.52
N ASP A 878 14.20 42.60 52.42
CA ASP A 878 15.11 41.79 53.24
C ASP A 878 16.58 42.22 53.05
N ALA A 879 16.98 42.48 51.80
CA ALA A 879 18.32 42.99 51.48
C ALA A 879 18.58 44.41 52.02
N ALA A 880 17.54 45.25 52.08
CA ALA A 880 17.64 46.65 52.50
C ALA A 880 17.49 46.86 54.01
N ARG A 881 16.86 45.92 54.73
CA ARG A 881 16.46 46.07 56.15
C ARG A 881 17.61 46.44 57.08
N GLY A 882 18.70 45.68 57.04
CA GLY A 882 19.89 45.94 57.86
C GLY A 882 20.53 47.30 57.55
N PRO A 883 20.94 47.55 56.28
CA PRO A 883 21.57 48.80 55.88
C PRO A 883 20.72 50.06 56.15
N ALA A 884 19.41 50.01 55.87
CA ALA A 884 18.51 51.15 56.07
C ALA A 884 18.37 51.51 57.57
N GLY A 885 18.28 50.52 58.45
CA GLY A 885 18.26 50.76 59.90
C GLY A 885 19.56 51.34 60.44
N GLN A 886 20.71 50.83 59.97
CA GLN A 886 22.04 51.33 60.35
C GLN A 886 22.26 52.77 59.89
N LEU A 887 21.79 53.13 58.69
CA LEU A 887 21.92 54.48 58.13
C LEU A 887 21.35 55.55 59.06
N VAL A 888 20.17 55.33 59.64
CA VAL A 888 19.51 56.31 60.53
C VAL A 888 20.36 56.59 61.78
N GLN A 889 20.97 55.54 62.34
CA GLN A 889 21.82 55.64 63.53
C GLN A 889 23.12 56.39 63.19
N VAL A 890 23.87 55.88 62.21
CA VAL A 890 25.19 56.42 61.82
C VAL A 890 25.08 57.87 61.36
N LEU A 891 24.09 58.18 60.52
CA LEU A 891 23.89 59.53 60.02
C LEU A 891 23.53 60.49 61.16
N GLY A 892 22.67 60.07 62.09
CA GLY A 892 22.31 60.87 63.26
C GLY A 892 23.50 61.15 64.18
N GLU A 893 24.38 60.17 64.40
CA GLU A 893 25.63 60.37 65.13
C GLU A 893 26.57 61.36 64.44
N ARG A 894 26.76 61.21 63.12
CA ARG A 894 27.69 62.03 62.35
C ARG A 894 27.24 63.48 62.23
N MET A 895 25.94 63.71 62.07
CA MET A 895 25.34 65.04 62.09
C MET A 895 25.55 65.74 63.42
N ARG A 896 25.33 65.05 64.56
CA ARG A 896 25.59 65.63 65.89
C ARG A 896 27.06 65.96 66.10
N ALA A 897 27.97 65.13 65.60
CA ALA A 897 29.42 65.38 65.70
C ALA A 897 29.86 66.67 65.00
N VAL A 898 29.18 67.06 63.92
CA VAL A 898 29.39 68.35 63.25
C VAL A 898 28.43 69.44 63.75
N GLY A 899 27.68 69.25 64.83
CA GLY A 899 26.79 70.28 65.40
C GLY A 899 25.47 70.52 64.65
N LEU A 900 25.03 69.58 63.81
CA LEU A 900 23.71 69.60 63.18
C LEU A 900 22.68 68.86 64.04
N ASN A 901 21.43 69.33 64.04
CA ASN A 901 20.30 68.62 64.63
C ASN A 901 19.70 67.64 63.61
N PRO A 902 19.83 66.30 63.77
CA PRO A 902 19.33 65.34 62.79
C PRO A 902 17.83 65.51 62.48
N ALA A 903 17.01 65.83 63.49
CA ALA A 903 15.57 65.96 63.33
C ALA A 903 15.14 67.09 62.39
N GLU A 904 16.00 68.10 62.18
CA GLU A 904 15.75 69.26 61.32
C GLU A 904 16.33 69.09 59.91
N THR A 905 17.07 68.00 59.65
CA THR A 905 17.72 67.76 58.35
C THR A 905 16.89 66.84 57.46
N VAL A 906 16.71 67.23 56.19
CA VAL A 906 15.92 66.47 55.22
C VAL A 906 16.50 65.08 54.97
N ARG A 907 17.83 64.97 54.90
CA ARG A 907 18.52 63.68 54.68
C ARG A 907 18.22 62.66 55.78
N TRP A 908 18.23 63.07 57.05
CA TRP A 908 17.95 62.15 58.16
C TRP A 908 16.46 61.78 58.21
N GLN A 909 15.56 62.73 57.96
CA GLN A 909 14.12 62.46 57.84
C GLN A 909 13.83 61.44 56.72
N GLN A 910 14.52 61.54 55.58
CA GLN A 910 14.39 60.58 54.48
C GLN A 910 14.93 59.19 54.84
N ALA A 911 16.09 59.11 55.49
CA ALA A 911 16.61 57.84 56.00
C ALA A 911 15.65 57.19 57.00
N GLN A 912 15.04 57.99 57.89
CA GLN A 912 14.06 57.51 58.87
C GLN A 912 12.79 56.98 58.21
N ARG A 913 12.21 57.74 57.25
CA ARG A 913 11.04 57.29 56.47
C ARG A 913 11.35 56.02 55.68
N GLY A 914 12.50 55.96 55.03
CA GLY A 914 12.94 54.78 54.28
C GLY A 914 13.09 53.55 55.17
N ALA A 915 13.74 53.67 56.32
CA ALA A 915 13.87 52.58 57.28
C ALA A 915 12.52 52.12 57.85
N ALA A 916 11.63 53.07 58.17
CA ALA A 916 10.28 52.76 58.66
C ALA A 916 9.44 52.02 57.60
N LEU A 917 9.52 52.43 56.34
CA LEU A 917 8.83 51.77 55.23
C LEU A 917 9.35 50.35 55.02
N VAL A 918 10.67 50.16 55.02
CA VAL A 918 11.31 48.84 54.89
C VAL A 918 10.88 47.92 56.04
N GLU A 919 10.87 48.42 57.28
CA GLU A 919 10.44 47.64 58.44
C GLU A 919 8.95 47.29 58.42
N SER A 920 8.09 48.23 58.00
CA SER A 920 6.64 47.99 57.86
C SER A 920 6.33 46.91 56.83
N VAL A 921 7.06 46.89 55.70
CA VAL A 921 6.87 45.86 54.67
C VAL A 921 7.47 44.53 55.13
N ALA A 922 8.64 44.54 55.79
CA ALA A 922 9.32 43.34 56.28
C ALA A 922 8.54 42.60 57.38
N SER A 923 7.80 43.34 58.20
CA SER A 923 7.02 42.78 59.33
C SER A 923 5.64 42.26 58.93
N THR A 924 5.24 42.38 57.65
CA THR A 924 3.90 41.98 57.18
C THR A 924 3.94 40.64 56.43
N PRO A 925 3.41 39.54 57.01
CA PRO A 925 3.49 38.21 56.39
C PRO A 925 2.46 38.00 55.26
N ASN A 926 1.29 38.63 55.35
CA ASN A 926 0.20 38.48 54.37
C ASN A 926 0.45 39.35 53.12
N ALA A 927 0.36 38.76 51.92
CA ALA A 927 0.65 39.46 50.66
C ALA A 927 -0.28 40.66 50.39
N VAL A 928 -1.58 40.53 50.64
CA VAL A 928 -2.55 41.63 50.50
C VAL A 928 -2.21 42.76 51.47
N ALA A 929 -2.00 42.41 52.74
CA ALA A 929 -1.62 43.39 53.77
C ALA A 929 -0.26 44.04 53.47
N LEU A 930 0.66 43.32 52.84
CA LEU A 930 1.97 43.82 52.42
C LEU A 930 1.82 44.87 51.32
N ILE A 931 1.00 44.60 50.31
CA ILE A 931 0.67 45.56 49.25
C ILE A 931 -0.01 46.80 49.85
N GLU A 932 -0.97 46.62 50.75
CA GLU A 932 -1.62 47.75 51.45
C GLU A 932 -0.63 48.55 52.31
N ALA A 933 0.31 47.90 53.00
CA ALA A 933 1.34 48.56 53.79
C ALA A 933 2.27 49.42 52.93
N LEU A 934 2.65 48.92 51.74
CA LEU A 934 3.41 49.70 50.76
C LEU A 934 2.60 50.88 50.19
N GLY A 935 1.32 50.64 49.88
CA GLY A 935 0.39 51.65 49.37
C GLY A 935 0.11 52.78 50.36
N ARG A 936 0.11 52.48 51.67
CA ARG A 936 -0.17 53.45 52.75
C ARG A 936 1.06 54.05 53.43
N GLY A 937 2.26 53.52 53.18
CA GLY A 937 3.49 54.00 53.81
C GLY A 937 3.84 55.47 53.47
N ASP A 938 4.56 56.17 54.34
CA ASP A 938 4.99 57.56 54.11
C ASP A 938 6.27 57.59 53.25
N VAL A 939 6.16 58.10 52.02
CA VAL A 939 7.28 58.31 51.09
C VAL A 939 7.63 59.80 50.91
N GLY A 940 6.99 60.71 51.65
CA GLY A 940 7.14 62.16 51.49
C GLY A 940 6.77 62.65 50.08
N ASP A 941 7.43 63.73 49.64
CA ASP A 941 7.15 64.40 48.35
C ASP A 941 7.72 63.66 47.13
N SER A 942 8.62 62.69 47.32
CA SER A 942 9.27 61.97 46.21
C SER A 942 9.70 60.56 46.61
N GLY A 943 9.04 59.55 46.04
CA GLY A 943 9.40 58.14 46.21
C GLY A 943 10.83 57.81 45.73
N GLN A 944 11.31 58.48 44.69
CA GLN A 944 12.66 58.29 44.16
C GLN A 944 13.76 58.73 45.14
N GLN A 945 13.53 59.79 45.92
CA GLN A 945 14.51 60.25 46.92
C GLN A 945 14.61 59.26 48.09
N ILE A 946 13.48 58.73 48.55
CA ILE A 946 13.45 57.65 49.55
C ILE A 946 14.10 56.38 49.01
N GLY A 947 13.77 55.99 47.77
CA GLY A 947 14.38 54.83 47.10
C GLY A 947 15.89 54.95 46.99
N THR A 948 16.41 56.14 46.66
CA THR A 948 17.86 56.40 46.62
C THR A 948 18.48 56.29 48.01
N SER A 949 17.82 56.81 49.05
CA SER A 949 18.28 56.68 50.44
C SER A 949 18.34 55.21 50.89
N ILE A 950 17.36 54.38 50.50
CA ILE A 950 17.34 52.95 50.82
C ILE A 950 18.44 52.21 50.05
N ALA A 951 18.53 52.44 48.73
CA ALA A 951 19.48 51.75 47.87
C ALA A 951 20.95 52.08 48.20
N GLN A 952 21.25 53.32 48.59
CA GLN A 952 22.61 53.74 48.93
C GLN A 952 22.95 53.58 50.42
N ALA A 953 22.01 53.08 51.25
CA ALA A 953 22.18 53.04 52.70
C ALA A 953 23.49 52.37 53.14
N GLY A 954 23.85 51.22 52.57
CA GLY A 954 25.09 50.52 52.88
C GLY A 954 26.34 51.28 52.44
N THR A 955 26.31 51.91 51.26
CA THR A 955 27.40 52.75 50.73
C THR A 955 27.63 53.96 51.64
N VAL A 956 26.56 54.62 52.07
CA VAL A 956 26.61 55.80 52.92
C VAL A 956 27.13 55.45 54.32
N VAL A 957 26.61 54.38 54.93
CA VAL A 957 27.11 53.88 56.23
C VAL A 957 28.60 53.61 56.16
N THR A 958 29.05 52.84 55.17
CA THR A 958 30.48 52.55 54.94
C THR A 958 31.29 53.84 54.71
N GLY A 959 30.72 54.81 54.00
CA GLY A 959 31.32 56.11 53.74
C GLY A 959 31.52 56.96 55.01
N LEU A 960 30.65 56.84 55.99
CA LEU A 960 30.62 57.61 57.25
C LEU A 960 31.31 56.90 58.43
N GLU A 961 31.65 55.62 58.27
CA GLU A 961 32.35 54.80 59.28
C GLU A 961 33.80 54.46 58.90
N ASN A 962 34.25 54.85 57.70
CA ASN A 962 35.61 54.60 57.27
C ASN A 962 36.66 55.50 57.95
N ASP A 963 37.94 55.16 57.75
CA ASP A 963 39.07 55.90 58.32
C ASP A 963 39.13 57.38 57.89
N ARG A 964 38.56 57.73 56.73
CA ARG A 964 38.52 59.11 56.25
C ARG A 964 37.63 59.97 57.16
N TRP A 965 36.51 59.42 57.61
CA TRP A 965 35.67 60.09 58.61
C TRP A 965 36.40 60.26 59.94
N ASN A 966 37.15 59.24 60.39
CA ASN A 966 37.89 59.30 61.65
C ASN A 966 38.92 60.44 61.66
N VAL A 967 39.62 60.68 60.55
CA VAL A 967 40.56 61.81 60.40
C VAL A 967 39.83 63.16 60.50
N ILE A 968 38.68 63.31 59.85
CA ILE A 968 37.85 64.52 59.95
C ILE A 968 37.40 64.72 61.40
N ALA A 969 36.91 63.67 62.05
CA ALA A 969 36.37 63.72 63.40
C ALA A 969 37.43 64.05 64.46
N GLN A 970 38.65 63.53 64.32
CA GLN A 970 39.73 63.75 65.30
C GLN A 970 40.52 65.04 65.04
N VAL A 971 40.55 65.55 63.81
CA VAL A 971 41.40 66.69 63.44
C VAL A 971 40.59 67.90 63.00
N ALA A 972 39.72 67.77 61.99
CA ALA A 972 39.02 68.91 61.42
C ALA A 972 37.93 69.44 62.37
N ILE A 973 37.13 68.57 62.99
CA ILE A 973 36.04 68.99 63.89
C ILE A 973 36.57 69.75 65.13
N PRO A 974 37.60 69.27 65.86
CA PRO A 974 38.13 70.00 67.02
C PRO A 974 38.83 71.31 66.64
N ARG A 975 39.58 71.33 65.53
CA ARG A 975 40.30 72.53 65.08
C ARG A 975 39.38 73.61 64.49
N ALA A 976 38.29 73.23 63.84
CA ALA A 976 37.26 74.16 63.42
C ALA A 976 36.51 74.81 64.60
N SER A 977 36.60 74.20 65.79
CA SER A 977 35.95 74.69 67.02
C SER A 977 36.88 75.48 67.95
N ALA A 978 38.17 75.66 67.59
CA ALA A 978 39.17 76.36 68.40
C ALA A 978 39.51 77.74 67.81
N ASP A 979 39.66 78.75 68.67
CA ASP A 979 39.76 80.17 68.28
C ASP A 979 41.13 80.63 67.71
N ASP A 980 42.15 79.77 67.70
CA ASP A 980 43.48 80.13 67.18
C ASP A 980 43.89 79.18 66.03
N ALA A 981 43.92 79.72 64.80
CA ALA A 981 44.26 79.09 63.51
C ALA A 981 43.20 78.20 62.78
N GLY A 982 41.90 78.36 63.06
CA GLY A 982 40.82 77.49 62.56
C GLY A 982 40.14 77.82 61.21
N ALA A 983 40.37 78.98 60.57
CA ALA A 983 39.53 79.45 59.44
C ALA A 983 39.38 78.46 58.25
N PRO A 984 40.44 77.80 57.76
CA PRO A 984 40.29 76.82 56.67
C PRO A 984 39.61 75.51 57.08
N PHE A 985 39.71 75.09 58.35
CA PHE A 985 39.01 73.92 58.86
C PHE A 985 37.50 74.20 59.05
N VAL A 986 37.12 75.44 59.37
CA VAL A 986 35.72 75.88 59.41
C VAL A 986 35.04 75.72 58.04
N GLU A 987 35.72 76.09 56.95
CA GLU A 987 35.19 75.90 55.59
C GLU A 987 34.99 74.42 55.24
N VAL A 988 35.96 73.55 55.60
CA VAL A 988 35.85 72.10 55.36
C VAL A 988 34.64 71.50 56.10
N ILE A 989 34.41 71.93 57.35
CA ILE A 989 33.24 71.48 58.12
C ILE A 989 31.93 72.11 57.60
N ALA A 990 31.96 73.34 57.10
CA ALA A 990 30.80 73.99 56.50
C ALA A 990 30.33 73.27 55.23
N ASP A 991 31.25 72.89 54.34
CA ASP A 991 30.94 72.11 53.13
C ASP A 991 30.39 70.72 53.47
N LEU A 992 30.98 70.06 54.48
CA LEU A 992 30.51 68.76 54.97
C LEU A 992 29.12 68.85 55.61
N ARG A 993 28.82 69.93 56.36
CA ARG A 993 27.48 70.21 56.89
C ARG A 993 26.47 70.37 55.75
N GLN A 994 26.80 71.15 54.72
CA GLN A 994 25.94 71.35 53.56
C GLN A 994 25.63 70.02 52.85
N ALA A 995 26.61 69.13 52.73
CA ALA A 995 26.41 67.80 52.17
C ALA A 995 25.50 66.94 53.06
N LEU A 996 25.68 66.97 54.39
CA LEU A 996 24.86 66.22 55.35
C LEU A 996 23.40 66.71 55.40
N GLU A 997 23.14 68.01 55.19
CA GLU A 997 21.78 68.56 55.21
C GLU A 997 20.94 68.18 53.98
N ARG A 998 21.57 68.07 52.81
CA ARG A 998 20.90 67.80 51.53
C ARG A 998 20.62 66.30 51.34
N PRO A 999 19.51 65.90 50.70
CA PRO A 999 19.23 64.50 50.32
C PRO A 999 20.38 63.80 49.61
N GLU A 1000 20.55 62.48 49.81
CA GLU A 1000 21.55 61.68 49.08
C GLU A 1000 21.32 61.71 47.56
N PHE A 1001 20.06 61.83 47.14
CA PHE A 1001 19.68 62.04 45.73
C PHE A 1001 20.25 63.33 45.14
N ALA A 1002 20.40 64.39 45.94
CA ALA A 1002 20.86 65.69 45.49
C ALA A 1002 22.38 65.86 45.62
N VAL A 1003 22.97 65.36 46.72
CA VAL A 1003 24.41 65.41 46.98
C VAL A 1003 24.84 64.08 47.58
N ALA A 1004 25.75 63.37 46.93
CA ALA A 1004 26.28 62.12 47.48
C ALA A 1004 27.25 62.41 48.64
N ILE A 1005 27.04 61.78 49.80
CA ILE A 1005 27.86 62.07 50.99
C ILE A 1005 29.24 61.40 50.96
N ALA A 1006 29.38 60.22 50.35
CA ALA A 1006 30.67 59.52 50.31
C ALA A 1006 31.78 60.33 49.58
N PRO A 1007 31.52 60.96 48.41
CA PRO A 1007 32.47 61.90 47.81
C PRO A 1007 32.76 63.13 48.68
N ALA A 1008 31.74 63.69 49.34
CA ALA A 1008 31.90 64.86 50.21
C ALA A 1008 32.82 64.55 51.41
N VAL A 1009 32.68 63.37 52.03
CA VAL A 1009 33.58 62.88 53.09
C VAL A 1009 35.01 62.67 52.55
N ALA A 1010 35.15 62.10 51.35
CA ALA A 1010 36.47 61.92 50.73
C ALA A 1010 37.18 63.26 50.47
N GLN A 1011 36.44 64.25 49.94
CA GLN A 1011 36.94 65.60 49.67
C GLN A 1011 37.31 66.33 50.97
N ALA A 1012 36.45 66.25 51.99
CA ALA A 1012 36.70 66.84 53.30
C ALA A 1012 37.96 66.26 53.96
N ASN A 1013 38.15 64.94 53.87
CA ASN A 1013 39.36 64.29 54.36
C ASN A 1013 40.62 64.72 53.61
N GLN A 1014 40.57 64.80 52.27
CA GLN A 1014 41.71 65.26 51.47
C GLN A 1014 42.11 66.70 51.80
N ARG A 1015 41.13 67.60 51.95
CA ARG A 1015 41.36 68.99 52.38
C ARG A 1015 41.93 69.05 53.80
N THR A 1016 41.40 68.24 54.72
CA THR A 1016 41.91 68.13 56.10
C THR A 1016 43.39 67.75 56.12
N LEU A 1017 43.79 66.74 55.35
CA LEU A 1017 45.19 66.30 55.25
C LEU A 1017 46.10 67.37 54.62
N GLY A 1018 45.62 68.07 53.58
CA GLY A 1018 46.36 69.17 52.96
C GLY A 1018 46.64 70.33 53.91
N LEU A 1019 45.66 70.67 54.76
CA LEU A 1019 45.80 71.73 55.78
C LEU A 1019 46.77 71.34 56.92
N ILE A 1020 46.92 70.05 57.22
CA ILE A 1020 47.92 69.56 58.20
C ILE A 1020 49.35 69.64 57.64
N ALA A 1021 49.52 69.49 56.32
CA ALA A 1021 50.82 69.39 55.68
C ALA A 1021 51.52 70.73 55.39
N THR A 1022 50.92 71.88 55.73
CA THR A 1022 51.47 73.22 55.39
C THR A 1022 52.25 73.81 56.58
N PRO A 1023 53.58 74.05 56.52
CA PRO A 1023 54.35 74.68 57.59
C PRO A 1023 54.19 76.21 57.58
N THR A 1024 53.96 76.82 58.75
CA THR A 1024 53.95 78.27 58.99
C THR A 1024 55.35 78.89 58.85
N THR A 1025 55.50 79.91 58.01
CA THR A 1025 56.71 80.79 57.94
C THR A 1025 56.32 82.23 58.29
N PRO A 1026 57.06 82.96 59.16
CA PRO A 1026 56.75 84.36 59.55
C PRO A 1026 57.11 85.40 58.47
N PRO A 1027 56.58 86.63 58.53
CA PRO A 1027 56.84 87.68 57.54
C PRO A 1027 58.20 88.34 57.77
N ILE A 1028 59.00 88.50 56.71
CA ILE A 1028 60.20 89.35 56.70
C ILE A 1028 60.05 90.45 55.63
N VAL A 1029 60.46 91.63 56.06
CA VAL A 1029 60.42 92.99 55.50
C VAL A 1029 61.41 93.18 54.31
N GLU A 1030 60.97 93.82 53.21
CA GLU A 1030 61.82 94.47 52.17
C GLU A 1030 62.38 95.82 52.67
N PRO A 1031 63.42 96.52 52.09
CA PRO A 1031 64.00 96.52 50.72
C PRO A 1031 65.57 96.77 50.70
N PRO A 1032 66.29 97.36 49.69
CA PRO A 1032 66.03 97.67 48.27
C PRO A 1032 67.09 97.21 47.21
N VAL A 1033 66.68 97.32 45.94
CA VAL A 1033 67.33 97.26 44.60
C VAL A 1033 68.63 98.11 44.51
N PRO A 1034 69.70 97.87 43.68
CA PRO A 1034 69.63 97.72 42.21
C PRO A 1034 70.74 96.97 41.41
N GLY A 1035 70.43 96.68 40.13
CA GLY A 1035 71.41 96.64 39.03
C GLY A 1035 71.49 95.32 38.24
N GLY A 1036 71.20 95.36 36.92
CA GLY A 1036 71.42 94.23 35.97
C GLY A 1036 72.90 93.98 35.64
N PRO A 1037 73.30 93.44 34.47
CA PRO A 1037 72.54 92.89 33.33
C PRO A 1037 73.03 91.48 32.87
N GLY A 1038 72.31 90.87 31.92
CA GLY A 1038 72.89 90.17 30.75
C GLY A 1038 73.53 88.77 30.88
N ASP A 1039 72.87 87.82 30.22
CA ASP A 1039 73.42 86.86 29.24
C ASP A 1039 74.23 85.60 29.64
N ASP A 1040 73.92 84.57 28.84
CA ASP A 1040 74.65 83.32 28.53
C ASP A 1040 74.83 82.17 29.56
N GLY A 1041 74.55 80.95 29.09
CA GLY A 1041 74.75 79.65 29.75
C GLY A 1041 76.23 79.23 29.86
N PRO A 1042 76.64 77.93 29.85
CA PRO A 1042 75.92 76.63 29.85
C PRO A 1042 76.15 75.84 31.18
N GLY A 1043 75.57 74.67 31.50
CA GLY A 1043 75.77 73.35 30.91
C GLY A 1043 76.02 72.27 31.99
N SER A 1044 75.61 71.02 31.69
CA SER A 1044 75.94 69.71 32.31
C SER A 1044 75.39 69.37 33.72
N GLU A 1045 74.36 68.51 33.86
CA GLU A 1045 74.32 67.01 33.88
C GLU A 1045 74.63 66.43 35.29
N GLY A 1046 73.88 65.52 35.93
CA GLY A 1046 72.67 64.69 35.65
C GLY A 1046 72.29 63.95 36.96
N PRO A 1047 71.64 62.76 36.97
CA PRO A 1047 70.54 62.23 36.16
C PRO A 1047 69.19 62.15 36.96
N PRO A 1048 68.04 61.89 36.30
CA PRO A 1048 66.72 61.79 36.95
C PRO A 1048 66.24 60.34 37.18
N VAL A 1049 65.27 60.17 38.08
CA VAL A 1049 64.42 58.97 38.20
C VAL A 1049 62.96 59.41 38.02
N ASP A 1050 62.27 58.74 37.09
CA ASP A 1050 60.99 59.09 36.45
C ASP A 1050 59.73 59.05 37.34
N ARG A 1051 58.80 59.97 37.06
CA ARG A 1051 57.36 59.86 37.39
C ARG A 1051 56.54 60.02 36.10
N PRO A 1052 55.48 59.23 35.88
CA PRO A 1052 54.68 59.27 34.64
C PRO A 1052 53.79 60.52 34.54
N HIS A 1053 53.74 61.11 33.35
CA HIS A 1053 52.89 62.25 32.98
C HIS A 1053 51.53 61.74 32.47
N VAL A 1054 50.41 62.22 33.05
CA VAL A 1054 49.04 61.92 32.59
C VAL A 1054 48.42 63.17 31.96
N VAL A 1055 47.83 63.02 30.77
CA VAL A 1055 47.08 64.07 30.03
C VAL A 1055 45.64 63.58 29.80
N THR A 1056 44.63 64.45 29.94
CA THR A 1056 43.21 64.08 29.80
C THR A 1056 42.49 65.03 28.81
N ASP A 1057 41.84 64.50 27.77
CA ASP A 1057 41.02 65.22 26.77
C ASP A 1057 39.67 64.49 26.54
N ARG A 1058 38.59 65.21 26.17
CA ARG A 1058 37.24 64.64 25.95
C ARG A 1058 36.57 65.22 24.71
N ALA A 1059 36.07 64.36 23.83
CA ALA A 1059 35.26 64.73 22.65
C ALA A 1059 34.09 63.75 22.46
N GLU A 1060 32.92 64.25 22.04
CA GLU A 1060 31.68 63.48 21.86
C GLU A 1060 31.11 63.67 20.44
N GLY A 1061 30.33 62.69 19.95
CA GLY A 1061 29.67 62.76 18.64
C GLY A 1061 30.57 62.49 17.43
N LEU A 1062 31.73 61.86 17.63
CA LEU A 1062 32.70 61.55 16.56
C LEU A 1062 32.24 60.36 15.70
N GLY A 1063 32.38 60.49 14.38
CA GLY A 1063 32.31 59.33 13.47
C GLY A 1063 33.50 58.39 13.64
N LEU A 1064 33.35 57.13 13.21
CA LEU A 1064 34.38 56.08 13.37
C LEU A 1064 35.74 56.46 12.77
N ASP A 1065 35.76 57.08 11.57
CA ASP A 1065 37.00 57.52 10.92
C ASP A 1065 37.64 58.75 11.61
N GLU A 1066 36.84 59.60 12.25
CA GLU A 1066 37.30 60.75 13.03
C GLU A 1066 38.00 60.28 14.32
N ALA A 1067 37.38 59.31 15.01
CA ALA A 1067 37.94 58.71 16.22
C ALA A 1067 39.26 57.98 15.94
N ARG A 1068 39.34 57.26 14.81
CA ARG A 1068 40.56 56.58 14.37
C ARG A 1068 41.71 57.54 14.11
N ARG A 1069 41.47 58.67 13.42
CA ARG A 1069 42.51 59.69 13.16
C ARG A 1069 43.05 60.32 14.44
N ARG A 1070 42.20 60.48 15.46
CA ARG A 1070 42.59 61.12 16.73
C ARG A 1070 43.46 60.21 17.60
N LEU A 1071 43.17 58.91 17.62
CA LEU A 1071 44.04 57.90 18.26
C LEU A 1071 45.39 57.78 17.54
N GLU A 1072 45.38 57.86 16.21
CA GLU A 1072 46.60 57.82 15.39
C GLU A 1072 47.50 59.05 15.62
N ALA A 1073 46.92 60.23 15.85
CA ALA A 1073 47.67 61.44 16.20
C ALA A 1073 48.35 61.31 17.57
N LEU A 1074 47.67 60.72 18.57
CA LEU A 1074 48.25 60.45 19.90
C LEU A 1074 49.40 59.44 19.81
N ARG A 1075 49.24 58.41 18.98
CA ARG A 1075 50.27 57.41 18.67
C ARG A 1075 51.51 58.05 18.02
N THR A 1076 51.30 58.95 17.07
CA THR A 1076 52.39 59.65 16.37
C THR A 1076 53.12 60.65 17.28
N ALA A 1077 52.40 61.31 18.20
CA ALA A 1077 52.96 62.32 19.10
C ALA A 1077 53.80 61.73 20.25
N HIS A 1078 53.55 60.47 20.63
CA HIS A 1078 54.15 59.87 21.83
C HIS A 1078 54.84 58.50 21.62
N GLY A 1079 54.79 57.93 20.41
CA GLY A 1079 55.46 56.68 20.05
C GLY A 1079 54.70 55.41 20.49
N ASP A 1080 54.94 54.28 19.82
CA ASP A 1080 54.12 53.07 19.92
C ASP A 1080 54.21 52.31 21.28
N ASP A 1081 55.27 52.49 22.07
CA ASP A 1081 55.57 51.57 23.18
C ASP A 1081 55.49 52.16 24.61
N THR A 1082 55.05 53.41 24.80
CA THR A 1082 55.09 54.07 26.13
C THR A 1082 53.85 54.91 26.51
N VAL A 1083 52.66 54.60 25.98
CA VAL A 1083 51.40 55.29 26.36
C VAL A 1083 50.32 54.31 26.79
N SER A 1084 49.69 54.55 27.95
CA SER A 1084 48.46 53.87 28.40
C SER A 1084 47.26 54.80 28.18
N VAL A 1085 46.26 54.38 27.39
CA VAL A 1085 45.08 55.17 27.07
C VAL A 1085 43.81 54.47 27.58
N ASP A 1086 43.10 55.11 28.50
CA ASP A 1086 41.81 54.63 29.00
C ASP A 1086 40.65 55.23 28.19
N LEU A 1087 39.88 54.38 27.50
CA LEU A 1087 38.78 54.79 26.62
C LEU A 1087 37.42 54.34 27.17
N VAL A 1088 36.45 55.25 27.21
CA VAL A 1088 35.04 54.94 27.47
C VAL A 1088 34.24 55.27 26.21
N TRP A 1089 33.55 54.28 25.63
CA TRP A 1089 32.82 54.45 24.37
C TRP A 1089 31.33 54.07 24.49
N ARG A 1090 30.49 54.70 23.66
CA ARG A 1090 29.07 54.37 23.46
C ARG A 1090 28.79 54.37 21.95
N ILE A 1091 28.45 53.22 21.39
CA ILE A 1091 28.00 53.11 19.99
C ILE A 1091 26.48 53.29 19.97
N THR A 1092 26.01 54.18 19.09
CA THR A 1092 24.58 54.36 18.84
C THR A 1092 24.33 54.00 17.38
N THR A 1093 23.71 52.86 17.13
CA THR A 1093 23.27 52.44 15.78
C THR A 1093 21.80 52.75 15.62
N THR A 1094 21.45 53.64 14.69
CA THR A 1094 20.08 53.80 14.21
C THR A 1094 19.83 52.77 13.10
N ASP A 1095 18.90 51.84 13.31
CA ASP A 1095 18.40 50.96 12.25
C ASP A 1095 17.61 51.80 11.23
N PRO A 1096 17.95 51.80 9.93
CA PRO A 1096 17.22 52.58 8.92
C PRO A 1096 15.80 52.06 8.64
N ARG A 1097 15.30 51.04 9.35
CA ARG A 1097 13.93 50.52 9.18
C ARG A 1097 12.93 51.02 10.24
N THR A 1098 13.31 52.02 11.01
CA THR A 1098 12.37 52.89 11.74
C THR A 1098 12.68 54.35 11.46
N SER A 1099 12.22 54.79 10.28
CA SER A 1099 11.47 56.03 10.08
C SER A 1099 10.20 55.70 9.34
#